data_AF-A0A920GYQ7-F1
#
_entry.id   AF-A0A920GYQ7-F1
#
_cell.length_a   1.000
_cell.length_b   1.000
_cell.length_c   1.000
_cell.angle_alpha   90.00
_cell.angle_beta   90.00
_cell.angle_gamma   90.00
#
_symmetry.space_group_name_H-M   'P 1'
#
loop_
_entity.id
_entity.type
_entity.pdbx_description
1 polymer ?
#
loop_
_entity_poly.entity_id
_entity_poly.type
_entity_poly.pdbx_seq_one_letter_code
_entity_poly.pdbx_strand_id
1 'polypeptide(L)'
;MRMWATYQLIENHDDQAKVFVEDCLDSEDEEICEAGIFLIGKHELRDHEFRLLGIFQHSKGRMKRASAIALCALNSESSRSLLWRWLKMLMEQEELNIPDLNCAAECWLSIENKKGWSQLNELLSENQNNHLKSLTLFESLCNNATEPSHYEAIYGHYSSLRSQFTDPQFTQILLDSLENNVLLQYVLNQNIESPNYRNCFVWASQQLGFELDPDAERILEKIDALDSLVFSKSLPLFPELMKILPGKEQLSESLEYVSLQIFSEKILSEWDSTTLKIQDLEKLLLKVLPLNWLVIQQEHRILTHPSEEVELLHKLFSTQLLRDAFRDQIIEQLIEETRKSGTVADFPKLPPGFPYGPKFVLWNLISVLPSPEAFSYPTWLPKPWQHQLPRLNEALTRLYRDSFQKLVENSSHDHLEYALELFIRFPDSEVMELMLEHFNRLINEHYLLFFDFIEKHPDRRFIDKLFKHYREGETALAQLLSLLCTIHDHPIEQEDALTETEMISGNHPQVRVFCVQCRTSYHYHLDVLYFDEEKIEQRSPFEDEDLWTPQQLECKNCGKGLEFKTDLTYRSSLYSEMLTKQLLRLSEDEQKRLERVKPLKFPKFLQMKMNPGRFLEKWEWKWSMVSFLRLKRTAVFGNGEIQTSIG
;
A
#
# COMPACT_ATOMS: atom_id res chain seq x y z
N MET A 1 -16.29 16.36 -12.82
CA MET A 1 -16.20 16.01 -14.26
C MET A 1 -14.80 16.19 -14.83
N ARG A 2 -14.25 17.41 -14.97
CA ARG A 2 -12.93 17.60 -15.60
C ARG A 2 -11.79 16.87 -14.87
N MET A 3 -11.66 17.04 -13.56
CA MET A 3 -10.69 16.29 -12.75
C MET A 3 -10.86 14.76 -12.87
N TRP A 4 -12.09 14.26 -12.78
CA TRP A 4 -12.39 12.83 -12.96
C TRP A 4 -11.91 12.35 -14.34
N ALA A 5 -12.20 13.09 -15.41
CA ALA A 5 -11.76 12.73 -16.75
C ALA A 5 -10.22 12.73 -16.87
N THR A 6 -9.54 13.68 -16.23
CA THR A 6 -8.07 13.72 -16.15
C THR A 6 -7.50 12.51 -15.41
N TYR A 7 -8.12 12.08 -14.30
CA TYR A 7 -7.71 10.84 -13.62
C TYR A 7 -7.94 9.60 -14.48
N GLN A 8 -9.10 9.48 -15.14
CA GLN A 8 -9.37 8.37 -16.06
C GLN A 8 -8.36 8.31 -17.20
N LEU A 9 -7.97 9.48 -17.71
CA LEU A 9 -7.01 9.61 -18.78
C LEU A 9 -5.62 9.12 -18.37
N ILE A 10 -5.17 9.45 -17.15
CA ILE A 10 -3.87 9.00 -16.62
C ILE A 10 -3.88 7.52 -16.25
N GLU A 11 -4.95 7.02 -15.61
CA GLU A 11 -4.99 5.66 -15.06
C GLU A 11 -5.37 4.59 -16.09
N ASN A 12 -6.35 4.86 -16.95
CA ASN A 12 -7.02 3.82 -17.75
C ASN A 12 -6.84 3.99 -19.27
N HIS A 13 -6.48 5.19 -19.74
CA HIS A 13 -6.37 5.51 -21.16
C HIS A 13 -5.00 6.09 -21.55
N ASP A 14 -3.95 5.62 -20.88
CA ASP A 14 -2.58 6.12 -21.03
C ASP A 14 -2.12 6.19 -22.50
N ASP A 15 -2.40 5.16 -23.31
CA ASP A 15 -2.00 5.13 -24.73
C ASP A 15 -2.65 6.24 -25.59
N GLN A 16 -3.80 6.76 -25.15
CA GLN A 16 -4.57 7.81 -25.82
C GLN A 16 -4.42 9.18 -25.13
N ALA A 17 -3.86 9.20 -23.92
CA ALA A 17 -3.75 10.38 -23.07
C ALA A 17 -2.98 11.53 -23.72
N LYS A 18 -1.99 11.21 -24.57
CA LYS A 18 -1.20 12.19 -25.32
C LYS A 18 -2.01 13.21 -26.14
N VAL A 19 -3.21 12.84 -26.62
CA VAL A 19 -4.03 13.71 -27.48
C VAL A 19 -4.62 14.88 -26.70
N PHE A 20 -4.82 14.71 -25.39
CA PHE A 20 -5.49 15.68 -24.51
C PHE A 20 -4.51 16.56 -23.72
N VAL A 21 -3.22 16.47 -24.04
CA VAL A 21 -2.17 17.23 -23.34
C VAL A 21 -2.39 18.73 -23.45
N GLU A 22 -2.72 19.24 -24.65
CA GLU A 22 -2.99 20.67 -24.83
C GLU A 22 -4.23 21.12 -24.05
N ASP A 23 -5.30 20.32 -24.04
CA ASP A 23 -6.51 20.61 -23.27
C ASP A 23 -6.22 20.66 -21.77
N CYS A 24 -5.33 19.80 -21.26
CA CYS A 24 -4.91 19.81 -19.87
C CYS A 24 -4.06 21.04 -19.54
N LEU A 25 -3.11 21.41 -20.41
CA LEU A 25 -2.21 22.55 -20.20
C LEU A 25 -2.91 23.91 -20.29
N ASP A 26 -4.00 24.00 -21.05
CA ASP A 26 -4.83 25.21 -21.18
C ASP A 26 -5.87 25.35 -20.05
N SER A 27 -5.97 24.36 -19.16
CA SER A 27 -6.88 24.40 -18.02
C SER A 27 -6.48 25.49 -17.01
N GLU A 28 -7.48 26.20 -16.48
CA GLU A 28 -7.31 27.14 -15.35
C GLU A 28 -7.09 26.42 -14.00
N ASP A 29 -7.38 25.11 -13.95
CA ASP A 29 -7.17 24.27 -12.78
C ASP A 29 -5.72 23.77 -12.74
N GLU A 30 -4.97 24.17 -11.70
CA GLU A 30 -3.56 23.82 -11.53
C GLU A 30 -3.34 22.30 -11.45
N GLU A 31 -4.28 21.53 -10.90
CA GLU A 31 -4.13 20.06 -10.79
C GLU A 31 -4.25 19.39 -12.17
N ILE A 32 -5.13 19.91 -13.03
CA ILE A 32 -5.28 19.44 -14.41
C ILE A 32 -4.07 19.85 -15.25
N CYS A 33 -3.55 21.07 -15.03
CA CYS A 33 -2.34 21.53 -15.70
C CYS A 33 -1.11 20.70 -15.29
N GLU A 34 -0.98 20.35 -14.00
CA GLU A 34 0.07 19.46 -13.47
C GLU A 34 -0.01 18.07 -14.10
N ALA A 35 -1.22 17.51 -14.24
CA ALA A 35 -1.46 16.26 -14.96
C ALA A 35 -1.01 16.33 -16.42
N GLY A 36 -1.30 17.44 -17.13
CA GLY A 36 -0.81 17.67 -18.49
C GLY A 36 0.72 17.66 -18.59
N ILE A 37 1.40 18.30 -17.64
CA ILE A 37 2.88 18.29 -17.55
C ILE A 37 3.41 16.87 -17.31
N PHE A 38 2.78 16.12 -16.40
CA PHE A 38 3.14 14.73 -16.13
C PHE A 38 3.04 13.87 -17.39
N LEU A 39 1.96 14.01 -18.16
CA LEU A 39 1.77 13.27 -19.42
C LEU A 39 2.81 13.61 -20.49
N ILE A 40 3.24 14.88 -20.57
CA ILE A 40 4.34 15.26 -21.48
C ILE A 40 5.61 14.49 -21.14
N GLY A 41 5.98 14.44 -19.85
CA GLY A 41 7.16 13.72 -19.39
C GLY A 41 7.03 12.22 -19.65
N LYS A 42 5.89 11.63 -19.30
CA LYS A 42 5.63 10.20 -19.42
C LYS A 42 5.66 9.69 -20.87
N HIS A 43 5.11 10.45 -21.82
CA HIS A 43 5.08 10.08 -23.24
C HIS A 43 6.22 10.70 -24.08
N GLU A 44 7.19 11.33 -23.42
CA GLU A 44 8.33 11.99 -24.06
C GLU A 44 7.96 12.97 -25.20
N LEU A 45 6.91 13.77 -25.00
CA LEU A 45 6.38 14.67 -26.04
C LEU A 45 7.24 15.94 -26.22
N ARG A 46 8.30 15.82 -27.03
CA ARG A 46 9.31 16.89 -27.25
C ARG A 46 8.76 18.20 -27.82
N ASP A 47 7.64 18.16 -28.54
CA ASP A 47 7.04 19.36 -29.14
C ASP A 47 6.62 20.40 -28.07
N HIS A 48 6.39 19.97 -26.82
CA HIS A 48 6.03 20.86 -25.72
C HIS A 48 7.24 21.32 -24.88
N GLU A 49 8.48 21.00 -25.27
CA GLU A 49 9.69 21.38 -24.51
C GLU A 49 9.76 22.90 -24.25
N PHE A 50 9.47 23.72 -25.26
CA PHE A 50 9.49 25.18 -25.12
C PHE A 50 8.44 25.68 -24.11
N ARG A 51 7.25 25.08 -24.12
CA ARG A 51 6.17 25.42 -23.20
C ARG A 51 6.54 25.04 -21.77
N LEU A 52 7.13 23.85 -21.57
CA LEU A 52 7.65 23.41 -20.27
C LEU A 52 8.78 24.30 -19.74
N LEU A 53 9.72 24.74 -20.58
CA LEU A 53 10.75 25.70 -20.19
C LEU A 53 10.14 27.02 -19.72
N GLY A 54 9.10 27.49 -20.41
CA GLY A 54 8.32 28.66 -20.00
C GLY A 54 7.69 28.47 -18.62
N ILE A 55 6.98 27.36 -18.41
CA ILE A 55 6.34 27.05 -17.11
C ILE A 55 7.41 26.94 -16.01
N PHE A 56 8.51 26.22 -16.25
CA PHE A 56 9.59 26.04 -15.29
C PHE A 56 10.21 27.38 -14.83
N GLN A 57 10.36 28.35 -15.74
CA GLN A 57 10.95 29.65 -15.40
C GLN A 57 10.01 30.55 -14.57
N HIS A 58 8.70 30.50 -14.82
CA HIS A 58 7.74 31.43 -14.23
C HIS A 58 6.98 30.86 -13.02
N SER A 59 6.86 29.54 -12.92
CA SER A 59 6.13 28.87 -11.84
C SER A 59 6.98 28.67 -10.57
N LYS A 60 6.29 28.34 -9.46
CA LYS A 60 6.88 28.00 -8.16
C LYS A 60 6.22 26.73 -7.61
N GLY A 61 6.86 26.07 -6.64
CA GLY A 61 6.29 24.92 -5.95
C GLY A 61 6.02 23.74 -6.88
N ARG A 62 4.83 23.13 -6.77
CA ARG A 62 4.47 21.87 -7.46
C ARG A 62 4.65 21.95 -8.98
N MET A 63 4.12 22.99 -9.62
CA MET A 63 4.21 23.19 -11.08
C MET A 63 5.65 23.28 -11.59
N LYS A 64 6.54 23.92 -10.81
CA LYS A 64 7.97 24.01 -11.16
C LYS A 64 8.64 22.64 -11.08
N ARG A 65 8.34 21.86 -10.02
CA ARG A 65 8.84 20.49 -9.83
C ARG A 65 8.34 19.55 -10.93
N ALA A 66 7.04 19.56 -11.22
CA ALA A 66 6.45 18.76 -12.29
C ALA A 66 7.11 19.06 -13.65
N SER A 67 7.32 20.36 -13.95
CA SER A 67 7.98 20.79 -15.19
C SER A 67 9.45 20.35 -15.24
N ALA A 68 10.17 20.40 -14.13
CA ALA A 68 11.55 19.93 -14.04
C ALA A 68 11.66 18.43 -14.33
N ILE A 69 10.79 17.61 -13.70
CA ILE A 69 10.74 16.16 -13.91
C ILE A 69 10.42 15.85 -15.37
N ALA A 70 9.43 16.52 -15.96
CA ALA A 70 9.08 16.35 -17.37
C ALA A 70 10.24 16.74 -18.31
N LEU A 71 10.94 17.84 -18.05
CA LEU A 71 12.12 18.25 -18.83
C LEU A 71 13.27 17.24 -18.74
N CYS A 72 13.47 16.60 -17.58
CA CYS A 72 14.43 15.51 -17.41
C CYS A 72 14.05 14.29 -18.24
N ALA A 73 12.77 13.87 -18.21
CA ALA A 73 12.28 12.75 -19.02
C ALA A 73 12.48 13.00 -20.53
N LEU A 74 12.32 14.24 -20.99
CA LEU A 74 12.58 14.64 -22.38
C LEU A 74 14.08 14.72 -22.75
N ASN A 75 14.99 14.58 -21.79
CA ASN A 75 16.42 14.81 -21.97
C ASN A 75 16.76 16.19 -22.57
N SER A 76 16.01 17.24 -22.19
CA SER A 76 16.18 18.59 -22.72
C SER A 76 17.57 19.17 -22.40
N GLU A 77 18.39 19.44 -23.43
CA GLU A 77 19.68 20.11 -23.27
C GLU A 77 19.53 21.54 -22.74
N SER A 78 18.48 22.23 -23.19
CA SER A 78 18.16 23.61 -22.81
C SER A 78 17.86 23.74 -21.31
N SER A 79 17.27 22.70 -20.71
CA SER A 79 16.92 22.68 -19.29
C SER A 79 18.13 22.57 -18.36
N ARG A 80 19.26 22.00 -18.81
CA ARG A 80 20.43 21.68 -17.97
C ARG A 80 20.96 22.91 -17.24
N SER A 81 21.24 23.98 -17.97
CA SER A 81 21.75 25.22 -17.39
C SER A 81 20.77 25.86 -16.40
N LEU A 82 19.46 25.70 -16.64
CA LEU A 82 18.40 26.24 -15.81
C LEU A 82 18.22 25.42 -14.52
N LEU A 83 18.29 24.09 -14.61
CA LEU A 83 18.23 23.17 -13.47
C LEU A 83 19.43 23.39 -12.54
N TRP A 84 20.65 23.47 -13.09
CA TRP A 84 21.84 23.76 -12.30
C TRP A 84 21.77 25.11 -11.61
N ARG A 85 21.28 26.14 -12.34
CA ARG A 85 21.07 27.47 -11.75
C ARG A 85 20.02 27.45 -10.65
N TRP A 86 18.94 26.69 -10.83
CA TRP A 86 17.90 26.53 -9.82
C TRP A 86 18.44 25.85 -8.56
N LEU A 87 19.19 24.75 -8.72
CA LEU A 87 19.85 24.06 -7.63
C LEU A 87 20.80 24.99 -6.86
N LYS A 88 21.69 25.72 -7.55
CA LYS A 88 22.59 26.70 -6.91
C LYS A 88 21.83 27.79 -6.15
N MET A 89 20.77 28.33 -6.74
CA MET A 89 19.94 29.32 -6.07
C MET A 89 19.30 28.77 -4.79
N LEU A 90 18.81 27.53 -4.79
CA LEU A 90 18.28 26.87 -3.58
C LEU A 90 19.37 26.66 -2.53
N MET A 91 20.60 26.38 -2.95
CA MET A 91 21.76 26.26 -2.04
C MET A 91 22.20 27.60 -1.44
N GLU A 92 22.00 28.72 -2.14
CA GLU A 92 22.32 30.07 -1.64
C GLU A 92 21.25 30.64 -0.71
N GLN A 93 20.00 30.16 -0.79
CA GLN A 93 18.89 30.65 0.05
C GLN A 93 19.04 30.27 1.53
N GLU A 94 18.65 31.18 2.42
CA GLU A 94 18.57 30.93 3.87
C GLU A 94 17.34 30.11 4.24
N GLU A 95 16.18 30.42 3.65
CA GLU A 95 14.95 29.63 3.80
C GLU A 95 15.00 28.40 2.90
N LEU A 96 15.11 27.21 3.50
CA LEU A 96 15.22 25.97 2.77
C LEU A 96 13.84 25.41 2.38
N ASN A 97 13.64 25.20 1.08
CA ASN A 97 12.52 24.41 0.57
C ASN A 97 13.00 23.00 0.22
N ILE A 98 12.88 22.07 1.17
CA ILE A 98 13.37 20.68 1.04
C ILE A 98 12.79 19.98 -0.20
N PRO A 99 11.45 20.02 -0.46
CA PRO A 99 10.88 19.43 -1.67
C PRO A 99 11.49 19.94 -2.98
N ASP A 100 11.78 21.24 -3.08
CA ASP A 100 12.37 21.83 -4.28
C ASP A 100 13.86 21.44 -4.41
N LEU A 101 14.60 21.39 -3.31
CA LEU A 101 16.01 20.97 -3.31
C LEU A 101 16.16 19.51 -3.71
N ASN A 102 15.36 18.61 -3.11
CA ASN A 102 15.38 17.19 -3.43
C ASN A 102 15.03 16.97 -4.92
N CYS A 103 13.93 17.59 -5.40
CA CYS A 103 13.56 17.53 -6.81
C CYS A 103 14.67 18.04 -7.74
N ALA A 104 15.30 19.18 -7.41
CA ALA A 104 16.38 19.74 -8.23
C ALA A 104 17.62 18.83 -8.27
N ALA A 105 17.98 18.20 -7.15
CA ALA A 105 19.11 17.27 -7.06
C ALA A 105 18.86 15.98 -7.86
N GLU A 106 17.70 15.34 -7.70
CA GLU A 106 17.31 14.14 -8.45
C GLU A 106 17.22 14.42 -9.96
N CYS A 107 16.60 15.54 -10.35
CA CYS A 107 16.56 15.98 -11.74
C CYS A 107 17.96 16.19 -12.35
N TRP A 108 18.90 16.71 -11.57
CA TRP A 108 20.29 16.91 -12.02
C TRP A 108 21.04 15.59 -12.21
N LEU A 109 20.90 14.68 -11.25
CA LEU A 109 21.48 13.32 -11.31
C LEU A 109 20.94 12.54 -12.50
N SER A 110 19.64 12.66 -12.78
CA SER A 110 18.99 12.00 -13.91
C SER A 110 19.59 12.41 -15.27
N ILE A 111 19.90 13.70 -15.49
CA ILE A 111 20.40 14.18 -16.80
C ILE A 111 21.91 14.00 -16.97
N GLU A 112 22.72 14.36 -15.98
CA GLU A 112 24.19 14.40 -16.11
C GLU A 112 24.89 13.18 -15.49
N ASN A 113 24.13 12.23 -14.92
CA ASN A 113 24.55 10.96 -14.32
C ASN A 113 25.93 11.05 -13.64
N LYS A 114 27.02 10.66 -14.31
CA LYS A 114 28.39 10.71 -13.76
C LYS A 114 28.90 12.12 -13.43
N LYS A 115 28.71 13.09 -14.34
CA LYS A 115 29.12 14.49 -14.10
C LYS A 115 28.21 15.16 -13.06
N GLY A 116 26.93 14.78 -13.08
CA GLY A 116 25.95 15.27 -12.12
C GLY A 116 26.31 14.85 -10.70
N TRP A 117 26.68 13.58 -10.53
CA TRP A 117 27.11 13.01 -9.25
C TRP A 117 28.34 13.73 -8.69
N SER A 118 29.40 13.90 -9.50
CA SER A 118 30.62 14.57 -9.04
C SER A 118 30.39 16.01 -8.60
N GLN A 119 29.54 16.76 -9.30
CA GLN A 119 29.22 18.15 -8.96
C GLN A 119 28.34 18.27 -7.70
N LEU A 120 27.41 17.34 -7.50
CA LEU A 120 26.63 17.29 -6.25
C LEU A 120 27.50 16.90 -5.06
N ASN A 121 28.48 16.01 -5.27
CA ASN A 121 29.48 15.66 -4.26
C ASN A 121 30.34 16.87 -3.85
N GLU A 122 30.75 17.71 -4.82
CA GLU A 122 31.40 19.00 -4.55
C GLU A 122 30.48 19.95 -3.78
N LEU A 123 29.21 20.09 -4.18
CA LEU A 123 28.23 20.92 -3.46
C LEU A 123 28.00 20.47 -2.02
N LEU A 124 27.93 19.16 -1.78
CA LEU A 124 27.84 18.61 -0.43
C LEU A 124 29.09 18.96 0.39
N SER A 125 30.28 18.85 -0.22
CA SER A 125 31.55 19.24 0.41
C SER A 125 31.56 20.72 0.84
N GLU A 126 31.01 21.61 0.02
CA GLU A 126 30.91 23.04 0.31
C GLU A 126 29.88 23.39 1.40
N ASN A 127 28.86 22.53 1.59
CA ASN A 127 27.70 22.83 2.44
C ASN A 127 27.57 21.94 3.68
N GLN A 128 28.63 21.23 4.08
CA GLN A 128 28.64 20.33 5.24
C GLN A 128 28.15 20.99 6.54
N ASN A 129 28.32 22.31 6.68
CA ASN A 129 27.91 23.05 7.87
C ASN A 129 26.37 23.21 8.01
N ASN A 130 25.60 22.99 6.94
CA ASN A 130 24.15 23.08 6.99
C ASN A 130 23.54 21.69 7.02
N HIS A 131 22.97 21.33 8.16
CA HIS A 131 22.38 20.02 8.42
C HIS A 131 21.37 19.59 7.35
N LEU A 132 20.33 20.40 7.11
CA LEU A 132 19.22 20.02 6.24
C LEU A 132 19.65 19.95 4.77
N LYS A 133 20.49 20.89 4.31
CA LYS A 133 21.04 20.86 2.94
C LYS A 133 21.91 19.62 2.75
N SER A 134 22.77 19.33 3.71
CA SER A 134 23.65 18.18 3.69
C SER A 134 22.87 16.86 3.70
N LEU A 135 21.83 16.76 4.53
CA LEU A 135 20.96 15.59 4.60
C LEU A 135 20.28 15.32 3.24
N THR A 136 19.66 16.32 2.63
CA THR A 136 18.99 16.17 1.33
C THR A 136 19.96 15.79 0.22
N LEU A 137 21.11 16.46 0.13
CA LEU A 137 22.12 16.12 -0.89
C LEU A 137 22.73 14.73 -0.66
N PHE A 138 22.96 14.36 0.61
CA PHE A 138 23.49 13.06 0.98
C PHE A 138 22.52 11.93 0.60
N GLU A 139 21.22 12.10 0.85
CA GLU A 139 20.17 11.17 0.42
C GLU A 139 20.18 10.96 -1.10
N SER A 140 20.17 12.04 -1.89
CA SER A 140 20.20 11.94 -3.35
C SER A 140 21.48 11.28 -3.88
N LEU A 141 22.64 11.57 -3.28
CA LEU A 141 23.91 10.94 -3.67
C LEU A 141 23.93 9.44 -3.34
N CYS A 142 23.37 9.03 -2.20
CA CYS A 142 23.27 7.63 -1.79
C CYS A 142 22.34 6.84 -2.72
N ASN A 143 21.16 7.38 -3.05
CA ASN A 143 20.18 6.72 -3.92
C ASN A 143 20.68 6.53 -5.37
N ASN A 144 21.64 7.36 -5.80
CA ASN A 144 22.19 7.33 -7.15
C ASN A 144 23.65 6.81 -7.19
N ALA A 145 24.12 6.17 -6.12
CA ALA A 145 25.46 5.59 -6.07
C ALA A 145 25.51 4.25 -6.84
N THR A 146 26.37 4.17 -7.86
CA THR A 146 26.47 2.98 -8.73
C THR A 146 27.88 2.42 -8.82
N GLU A 147 28.90 3.22 -8.51
CA GLU A 147 30.31 2.82 -8.60
C GLU A 147 30.96 2.76 -7.21
N PRO A 148 31.93 1.86 -6.96
CA PRO A 148 32.65 1.80 -5.69
C PRO A 148 33.28 3.14 -5.25
N SER A 149 33.71 3.95 -6.21
CA SER A 149 34.25 5.31 -5.99
C SER A 149 33.22 6.28 -5.38
N HIS A 150 31.93 6.13 -5.74
CA HIS A 150 30.85 6.95 -5.18
C HIS A 150 30.67 6.65 -3.70
N TYR A 151 30.66 5.36 -3.33
CA TYR A 151 30.57 4.94 -1.93
C TYR A 151 31.77 5.41 -1.13
N GLU A 152 32.98 5.42 -1.72
CA GLU A 152 34.14 5.95 -1.01
C GLU A 152 34.00 7.41 -0.59
N ALA A 153 33.48 8.24 -1.49
CA ALA A 153 33.18 9.64 -1.22
C ALA A 153 32.00 9.80 -0.24
N ILE A 154 30.93 9.00 -0.38
CA ILE A 154 29.78 8.98 0.56
C ILE A 154 30.24 8.67 1.98
N TYR A 155 31.04 7.62 2.20
CA TYR A 155 31.55 7.29 3.54
C TYR A 155 32.52 8.36 4.07
N GLY A 156 33.26 9.03 3.18
CA GLY A 156 34.04 10.22 3.52
C GLY A 156 33.17 11.36 4.07
N HIS A 157 32.07 11.66 3.38
CA HIS A 157 31.09 12.65 3.84
C HIS A 157 30.41 12.21 5.14
N TYR A 158 29.98 10.96 5.23
CA TYR A 158 29.34 10.42 6.41
C TYR A 158 30.23 10.55 7.65
N SER A 159 31.52 10.22 7.58
CA SER A 159 32.46 10.40 8.70
C SER A 159 32.49 11.85 9.20
N SER A 160 32.52 12.82 8.28
CA SER A 160 32.51 14.24 8.68
C SER A 160 31.14 14.71 9.19
N LEU A 161 30.04 14.26 8.59
CA LEU A 161 28.69 14.66 8.98
C LEU A 161 28.30 14.04 10.33
N ARG A 162 28.70 12.80 10.57
CA ARG A 162 28.52 12.05 11.83
C ARG A 162 29.21 12.72 13.01
N SER A 163 30.40 13.30 12.81
CA SER A 163 31.12 14.01 13.87
C SER A 163 30.53 15.41 14.13
N GLN A 164 29.94 16.04 13.12
CA GLN A 164 29.33 17.38 13.24
C GLN A 164 27.89 17.33 13.75
N PHE A 165 27.11 16.34 13.33
CA PHE A 165 25.68 16.21 13.61
C PHE A 165 25.38 14.90 14.33
N THR A 166 24.68 15.00 15.47
CA THR A 166 24.17 13.83 16.19
C THR A 166 22.80 13.39 15.65
N ASP A 167 22.65 13.33 14.32
CA ASP A 167 21.40 12.91 13.66
C ASP A 167 21.55 11.48 13.10
N PRO A 168 20.77 10.49 13.62
CA PRO A 168 20.78 9.13 13.09
C PRO A 168 20.23 8.99 11.67
N GLN A 169 19.58 10.02 11.09
CA GLN A 169 19.03 9.95 9.74
C GLN A 169 20.11 9.71 8.68
N PHE A 170 21.32 10.23 8.84
CA PHE A 170 22.43 9.94 7.93
C PHE A 170 22.78 8.45 7.89
N THR A 171 22.77 7.78 9.06
CA THR A 171 23.03 6.34 9.14
C THR A 171 21.87 5.53 8.55
N GLN A 172 20.63 6.00 8.74
CA GLN A 172 19.45 5.36 8.14
C GLN A 172 19.48 5.44 6.60
N ILE A 173 19.83 6.60 6.04
CA ILE A 173 19.98 6.78 4.59
C ILE A 173 21.03 5.80 4.03
N LEU A 174 22.17 5.63 4.72
CA LEU A 174 23.18 4.64 4.31
C LEU A 174 22.63 3.22 4.32
N LEU A 175 21.88 2.85 5.35
CA LEU A 175 21.24 1.53 5.45
C LEU A 175 20.24 1.30 4.31
N ASP A 176 19.42 2.30 4.01
CA ASP A 176 18.40 2.22 2.96
C ASP A 176 19.01 2.16 1.56
N SER A 177 20.15 2.84 1.34
CA SER A 177 20.86 2.89 0.05
C SER A 177 21.43 1.55 -0.44
N LEU A 178 21.52 0.56 0.45
CA LEU A 178 22.00 -0.77 0.09
C LEU A 178 20.88 -1.71 -0.40
N GLU A 179 19.64 -1.23 -0.50
CA GLU A 179 18.44 -2.01 -0.85
C GLU A 179 18.24 -3.27 0.04
N ASN A 180 18.75 -3.19 1.27
CA ASN A 180 18.88 -4.34 2.16
C ASN A 180 17.78 -4.44 3.22
N ASN A 181 16.63 -3.81 3.01
CA ASN A 181 15.53 -3.82 3.98
C ASN A 181 15.14 -5.23 4.42
N VAL A 182 15.12 -6.20 3.49
CA VAL A 182 14.87 -7.61 3.77
C VAL A 182 15.91 -8.19 4.73
N LEU A 183 17.19 -7.92 4.49
CA LEU A 183 18.30 -8.38 5.34
C LEU A 183 18.36 -7.68 6.69
N LEU A 184 18.03 -6.39 6.72
CA LEU A 184 17.94 -5.62 7.96
C LEU A 184 16.86 -6.20 8.88
N GLN A 185 15.67 -6.45 8.34
CA GLN A 185 14.60 -7.09 9.09
C GLN A 185 14.96 -8.51 9.51
N TYR A 186 15.64 -9.27 8.65
CA TYR A 186 16.13 -10.60 9.01
C TYR A 186 17.10 -10.55 10.20
N VAL A 187 18.14 -9.70 10.15
CA VAL A 187 19.12 -9.57 11.24
C VAL A 187 18.45 -9.04 12.52
N LEU A 188 17.52 -8.09 12.42
CA LEU A 188 16.77 -7.59 13.57
C LEU A 188 15.93 -8.70 14.22
N ASN A 189 15.17 -9.46 13.44
CA ASN A 189 14.36 -10.58 13.93
C ASN A 189 15.23 -11.67 14.56
N GLN A 190 16.35 -12.02 13.91
CA GLN A 190 17.27 -13.02 14.43
C GLN A 190 17.98 -12.56 15.70
N ASN A 191 18.33 -11.28 15.83
CA ASN A 191 18.90 -10.73 17.07
C ASN A 191 17.91 -10.81 18.25
N ILE A 192 16.59 -10.78 17.99
CA ILE A 192 15.55 -10.98 19.03
C ILE A 192 15.49 -12.44 19.47
N GLU A 193 15.61 -13.39 18.53
CA GLU A 193 15.49 -14.84 18.77
C GLU A 193 16.80 -15.47 19.29
N SER A 194 17.95 -14.96 18.85
CA SER A 194 19.31 -15.40 19.20
C SER A 194 20.26 -14.20 19.17
N PRO A 195 20.83 -13.77 20.31
CA PRO A 195 21.67 -12.57 20.37
C PRO A 195 23.05 -12.72 19.69
N ASN A 196 23.35 -13.92 19.16
CA ASN A 196 24.66 -14.26 18.60
C ASN A 196 24.63 -14.15 17.06
N TYR A 197 25.60 -13.40 16.50
CA TYR A 197 25.71 -13.11 15.07
C TYR A 197 26.13 -14.33 14.25
N ARG A 198 27.00 -15.21 14.79
CA ARG A 198 27.37 -16.47 14.13
C ARG A 198 26.16 -17.33 13.82
N ASN A 199 25.20 -17.47 14.74
CA ASN A 199 24.00 -18.27 14.48
C ASN A 199 23.17 -17.69 13.33
N CYS A 200 22.96 -16.37 13.34
CA CYS A 200 22.31 -15.65 12.24
C CYS A 200 23.03 -15.91 10.92
N PHE A 201 24.37 -15.85 10.91
CA PHE A 201 25.17 -16.03 9.70
C PHE A 201 25.17 -17.48 9.18
N VAL A 202 25.26 -18.45 10.09
CA VAL A 202 25.22 -19.88 9.77
C VAL A 202 23.85 -20.25 9.21
N TRP A 203 22.76 -19.79 9.84
CA TRP A 203 21.41 -20.05 9.33
C TRP A 203 21.18 -19.42 7.96
N ALA A 204 21.63 -18.18 7.75
CA ALA A 204 21.54 -17.54 6.43
C ALA A 204 22.34 -18.31 5.37
N SER A 205 23.58 -18.71 5.69
CA SER A 205 24.44 -19.47 4.76
C SER A 205 23.83 -20.83 4.42
N GLN A 206 23.30 -21.54 5.41
CA GLN A 206 22.57 -22.80 5.22
C GLN A 206 21.32 -22.60 4.37
N GLN A 207 20.59 -21.51 4.56
CA GLN A 207 19.42 -21.15 3.74
C GLN A 207 19.79 -20.83 2.29
N LEU A 208 20.92 -20.16 2.06
CA LEU A 208 21.42 -19.86 0.72
C LEU A 208 22.09 -21.06 0.03
N GLY A 209 22.43 -22.11 0.78
CA GLY A 209 23.09 -23.31 0.22
C GLY A 209 24.60 -23.20 0.10
N PHE A 210 25.22 -22.30 0.87
CA PHE A 210 26.66 -22.26 1.03
C PHE A 210 27.11 -23.12 2.21
N GLU A 211 28.15 -23.92 1.99
CA GLU A 211 28.92 -24.52 3.08
C GLU A 211 29.94 -23.51 3.58
N LEU A 212 29.94 -23.24 4.88
CA LEU A 212 30.88 -22.31 5.49
C LEU A 212 32.23 -22.98 5.68
N ASP A 213 33.29 -22.28 5.26
CA ASP A 213 34.67 -22.65 5.54
C ASP A 213 34.89 -22.68 7.07
N PRO A 214 35.56 -23.71 7.63
CA PRO A 214 35.92 -23.75 9.05
C PRO A 214 36.66 -22.50 9.55
N ASP A 215 37.44 -21.83 8.70
CA ASP A 215 38.11 -20.58 9.05
C ASP A 215 37.14 -19.39 9.10
N ALA A 216 36.09 -19.39 8.28
CA ALA A 216 35.00 -18.40 8.40
C ALA A 216 34.23 -18.59 9.71
N GLU A 217 33.94 -19.84 10.11
CA GLU A 217 33.27 -20.15 11.37
C GLU A 217 34.10 -19.69 12.59
N ARG A 218 35.42 -19.89 12.56
CA ARG A 218 36.35 -19.37 13.58
C ARG A 218 36.34 -17.85 13.68
N ILE A 219 36.23 -17.14 12.56
CA ILE A 219 36.16 -15.67 12.56
C ILE A 219 34.83 -15.20 13.16
N LEU A 220 33.72 -15.85 12.81
CA LEU A 220 32.41 -15.55 13.41
C LEU A 220 32.40 -15.75 14.92
N GLU A 221 33.01 -16.83 15.43
CA GLU A 221 33.16 -17.07 16.87
C GLU A 221 33.99 -15.96 17.56
N LYS A 222 35.04 -15.48 16.91
CA LYS A 222 35.83 -14.34 17.41
C LYS A 222 35.01 -13.05 17.40
N ILE A 223 34.18 -12.82 16.38
CA ILE A 223 33.30 -11.66 16.30
C ILE A 223 32.35 -11.65 17.50
N ASP A 224 31.64 -12.75 17.78
CA ASP A 224 30.71 -12.81 18.92
C ASP A 224 31.41 -12.61 20.27
N ALA A 225 32.57 -13.25 20.45
CA ALA A 225 33.36 -13.13 21.67
C ALA A 225 33.78 -11.67 21.92
N LEU A 226 34.16 -10.95 20.87
CA LEU A 226 34.56 -9.55 20.96
C LEU A 226 33.37 -8.58 21.03
N ASP A 227 32.26 -8.85 20.35
CA ASP A 227 31.02 -8.05 20.40
C ASP A 227 30.47 -8.00 21.84
N SER A 228 30.51 -9.12 22.55
CA SER A 228 30.10 -9.20 23.96
C SER A 228 30.94 -8.35 24.93
N LEU A 229 32.15 -7.94 24.50
CA LEU A 229 33.08 -7.14 25.30
C LEU A 229 33.11 -5.68 24.81
N VAL A 230 33.55 -5.47 23.57
CA VAL A 230 33.67 -4.16 22.89
C VAL A 230 33.62 -4.39 21.37
N PHE A 231 32.50 -4.03 20.73
CA PHE A 231 32.29 -4.20 19.28
C PHE A 231 33.36 -3.56 18.39
N SER A 232 34.00 -2.46 18.80
CA SER A 232 35.06 -1.84 18.00
C SER A 232 36.26 -2.78 17.75
N LYS A 233 36.47 -3.77 18.62
CA LYS A 233 37.51 -4.79 18.45
C LYS A 233 37.13 -5.88 17.44
N SER A 234 35.84 -6.11 17.18
CA SER A 234 35.40 -7.06 16.15
C SER A 234 35.41 -6.46 14.75
N LEU A 235 35.43 -5.13 14.60
CA LEU A 235 35.39 -4.43 13.31
C LEU A 235 36.43 -4.94 12.27
N PRO A 236 37.72 -5.13 12.62
CA PRO A 236 38.71 -5.62 11.67
C PRO A 236 38.44 -7.04 11.15
N LEU A 237 37.61 -7.83 11.85
CA LEU A 237 37.30 -9.20 11.49
C LEU A 237 36.26 -9.30 10.37
N PHE A 238 35.43 -8.27 10.12
CA PHE A 238 34.44 -8.29 9.05
C PHE A 238 35.08 -8.29 7.64
N PRO A 239 36.10 -7.46 7.34
CA PRO A 239 36.87 -7.60 6.11
C PRO A 239 37.60 -8.94 5.98
N GLU A 240 38.09 -9.52 7.09
CA GLU A 240 38.73 -10.84 7.08
C GLU A 240 37.72 -11.95 6.74
N LEU A 241 36.51 -11.88 7.29
CA LEU A 241 35.42 -12.78 6.97
C LEU A 241 35.11 -12.74 5.47
N MET A 242 34.89 -11.53 4.91
CA MET A 242 34.59 -11.33 3.49
C MET A 242 35.64 -11.94 2.55
N LYS A 243 36.93 -11.88 2.89
CA LYS A 243 38.01 -12.49 2.09
C LYS A 243 37.93 -14.02 1.99
N ILE A 244 37.22 -14.67 2.92
CA ILE A 244 37.10 -16.13 2.99
C ILE A 244 35.78 -16.61 2.37
N LEU A 245 34.77 -15.73 2.30
CA LEU A 245 33.49 -16.03 1.66
C LEU A 245 33.63 -16.35 0.15
N PRO A 246 32.64 -17.03 -0.46
CA PRO A 246 32.58 -17.28 -1.90
C PRO A 246 32.66 -15.99 -2.74
N GLY A 247 33.12 -16.08 -4.00
CA GLY A 247 33.16 -14.94 -4.93
C GLY A 247 34.43 -14.06 -4.88
N LYS A 248 35.54 -14.58 -4.34
CA LYS A 248 36.78 -13.80 -4.04
C LYS A 248 37.36 -13.01 -5.22
N GLU A 249 37.12 -13.44 -6.46
CA GLU A 249 37.62 -12.77 -7.67
C GLU A 249 36.98 -11.39 -7.90
N GLN A 250 35.79 -11.14 -7.34
CA GLN A 250 35.03 -9.89 -7.48
C GLN A 250 35.09 -9.02 -6.22
N LEU A 251 35.85 -9.43 -5.19
CA LEU A 251 35.83 -8.79 -3.87
C LEU A 251 36.33 -7.33 -3.91
N SER A 252 37.30 -7.01 -4.77
CA SER A 252 37.84 -5.65 -4.89
C SER A 252 36.86 -4.67 -5.54
N GLU A 253 35.86 -5.17 -6.26
CA GLU A 253 34.81 -4.38 -6.90
C GLU A 253 33.49 -4.41 -6.10
N SER A 254 33.44 -5.22 -5.03
CA SER A 254 32.29 -5.32 -4.12
C SER A 254 32.09 -4.04 -3.32
N LEU A 255 30.86 -3.52 -3.39
CA LEU A 255 30.41 -2.40 -2.59
C LEU A 255 30.48 -2.71 -1.09
N GLU A 256 30.11 -3.93 -0.69
CA GLU A 256 30.13 -4.38 0.71
C GLU A 256 31.55 -4.38 1.29
N TYR A 257 32.51 -4.90 0.52
CA TYR A 257 33.89 -4.99 0.96
C TYR A 257 34.53 -3.60 1.06
N VAL A 258 34.34 -2.75 0.04
CA VAL A 258 34.83 -1.35 0.04
C VAL A 258 34.23 -0.57 1.22
N SER A 259 32.93 -0.72 1.46
CA SER A 259 32.23 -0.11 2.60
C SER A 259 32.85 -0.50 3.93
N LEU A 260 33.12 -1.81 4.15
CA LEU A 260 33.74 -2.30 5.37
C LEU A 260 35.17 -1.76 5.58
N GLN A 261 35.97 -1.71 4.51
CA GLN A 261 37.33 -1.17 4.58
C GLN A 261 37.31 0.30 5.00
N ILE A 262 36.49 1.12 4.34
CA ILE A 262 36.44 2.55 4.61
C ILE A 262 35.87 2.83 6.01
N PHE A 263 34.87 2.06 6.44
CA PHE A 263 34.35 2.16 7.80
C PHE A 263 35.45 1.88 8.83
N SER A 264 36.25 0.83 8.61
CA SER A 264 37.35 0.47 9.50
C SER A 264 38.47 1.52 9.53
N GLU A 265 38.69 2.24 8.43
CA GLU A 265 39.75 3.25 8.31
C GLU A 265 39.33 4.62 8.85
N LYS A 266 38.12 5.08 8.52
CA LYS A 266 37.68 6.48 8.77
C LYS A 266 36.78 6.64 9.98
N ILE A 267 36.01 5.62 10.36
CA ILE A 267 34.94 5.74 11.37
C ILE A 267 35.31 5.06 12.68
N LEU A 268 36.11 3.98 12.62
CA LEU A 268 36.56 3.23 13.80
C LEU A 268 37.20 4.09 14.89
N SER A 269 38.03 5.08 14.52
CA SER A 269 38.73 5.95 15.46
C SER A 269 37.79 6.83 16.29
N GLU A 270 36.59 7.10 15.79
CA GLU A 270 35.58 7.96 16.42
C GLU A 270 34.38 7.14 16.93
N TRP A 271 34.53 5.81 17.05
CA TRP A 271 33.46 4.93 17.45
C TRP A 271 32.90 5.29 18.83
N ASP A 272 33.77 5.49 19.82
CA ASP A 272 33.38 5.71 21.22
C ASP A 272 32.83 7.14 21.49
N SER A 273 33.04 8.09 20.57
CA SER A 273 32.60 9.49 20.73
C SER A 273 31.17 9.76 20.26
N THR A 274 30.49 8.77 19.67
CA THR A 274 29.15 8.92 19.08
C THR A 274 28.01 8.49 19.98
N THR A 275 26.79 8.91 19.62
CA THR A 275 25.58 8.50 20.32
C THR A 275 25.31 7.00 20.15
N LEU A 276 24.76 6.37 21.20
CA LEU A 276 24.40 4.95 21.20
C LEU A 276 23.46 4.57 20.04
N LYS A 277 22.51 5.45 19.70
CA LYS A 277 21.56 5.21 18.62
C LYS A 277 22.24 5.10 17.25
N ILE A 278 23.25 5.94 16.98
CA ILE A 278 24.05 5.86 15.76
C ILE A 278 24.89 4.57 15.77
N GLN A 279 25.53 4.26 16.90
CA GLN A 279 26.32 3.03 17.03
C GLN A 279 25.48 1.77 16.80
N ASP A 280 24.23 1.72 17.26
CA ASP A 280 23.36 0.57 17.07
C ASP A 280 22.96 0.38 15.60
N LEU A 281 22.70 1.48 14.87
CA LEU A 281 22.46 1.44 13.43
C LEU A 281 23.72 1.06 12.65
N GLU A 282 24.90 1.57 13.05
CA GLU A 282 26.19 1.22 12.45
C GLU A 282 26.52 -0.27 12.67
N LYS A 283 26.29 -0.80 13.88
CA LYS A 283 26.43 -2.25 14.14
C LYS A 283 25.55 -3.08 13.21
N LEU A 284 24.30 -2.63 13.01
CA LEU A 284 23.36 -3.31 12.11
C LEU A 284 23.89 -3.29 10.66
N LEU A 285 24.31 -2.13 10.16
CA LEU A 285 24.93 -1.97 8.84
C LEU A 285 26.07 -2.98 8.64
N LEU A 286 27.03 -2.99 9.57
CA LEU A 286 28.23 -3.81 9.47
C LEU A 286 27.95 -5.32 9.53
N LYS A 287 26.94 -5.74 10.30
CA LYS A 287 26.49 -7.14 10.34
C LYS A 287 25.75 -7.55 9.07
N VAL A 288 25.12 -6.61 8.37
CA VAL A 288 24.38 -6.91 7.12
C VAL A 288 25.32 -7.03 5.93
N LEU A 289 26.41 -6.26 5.85
CA LEU A 289 27.28 -6.23 4.66
C LEU A 289 27.81 -7.62 4.24
N PRO A 290 28.36 -8.48 5.11
CA PRO A 290 28.83 -9.80 4.67
C PRO A 290 27.70 -10.77 4.31
N LEU A 291 26.51 -10.59 4.90
CA LEU A 291 25.32 -11.36 4.52
C LEU A 291 24.79 -10.95 3.16
N ASN A 292 24.78 -9.64 2.87
CA ASN A 292 24.37 -9.13 1.56
C ASN A 292 25.25 -9.67 0.44
N TRP A 293 26.55 -9.73 0.68
CA TRP A 293 27.50 -10.34 -0.25
C TRP A 293 27.10 -11.78 -0.60
N LEU A 294 26.79 -12.63 0.39
CA LEU A 294 26.35 -14.00 0.13
C LEU A 294 25.06 -14.07 -0.69
N VAL A 295 24.09 -13.20 -0.39
CA VAL A 295 22.85 -13.11 -1.16
C VAL A 295 23.14 -12.74 -2.61
N ILE A 296 23.94 -11.69 -2.86
CA ILE A 296 24.33 -11.24 -4.20
C ILE A 296 25.03 -12.36 -4.98
N GLN A 297 25.97 -13.07 -4.36
CA GLN A 297 26.67 -14.17 -5.01
C GLN A 297 25.72 -15.31 -5.41
N GLN A 298 24.74 -15.60 -4.56
CA GLN A 298 23.72 -16.61 -4.85
C GLN A 298 22.77 -16.18 -5.97
N GLU A 299 22.30 -14.94 -5.91
CA GLU A 299 21.45 -14.35 -6.93
C GLU A 299 22.15 -14.31 -8.30
N HIS A 300 23.42 -13.88 -8.35
CA HIS A 300 24.21 -13.88 -9.57
C HIS A 300 24.36 -15.29 -10.16
N ARG A 301 24.65 -16.29 -9.32
CA ARG A 301 24.74 -17.70 -9.74
C ARG A 301 23.44 -18.15 -10.40
N ILE A 302 22.29 -17.86 -9.78
CA ILE A 302 20.99 -18.24 -10.33
C ILE A 302 20.70 -17.49 -11.64
N LEU A 303 20.93 -16.18 -11.72
CA LEU A 303 20.62 -15.37 -12.92
C LEU A 303 21.37 -15.84 -14.16
N THR A 304 22.58 -16.38 -14.01
CA THR A 304 23.36 -16.88 -15.14
C THR A 304 22.73 -18.09 -15.82
N HIS A 305 22.15 -19.02 -15.03
CA HIS A 305 21.53 -20.25 -15.54
C HIS A 305 20.28 -20.63 -14.70
N PRO A 306 19.16 -19.87 -14.80
CA PRO A 306 18.00 -20.06 -13.92
C PRO A 306 17.39 -21.46 -14.02
N SER A 307 17.35 -21.99 -15.24
CA SER A 307 16.81 -23.32 -15.55
C SER A 307 17.67 -24.48 -15.05
N GLU A 308 18.97 -24.25 -14.78
CA GLU A 308 19.89 -25.27 -14.27
C GLU A 308 19.97 -25.25 -12.72
N GLU A 309 19.76 -24.08 -12.11
CA GLU A 309 19.89 -23.84 -10.66
C GLU A 309 18.54 -23.85 -9.92
N VAL A 310 17.60 -24.67 -10.40
CA VAL A 310 16.22 -24.71 -9.90
C VAL A 310 16.13 -25.07 -8.41
N GLU A 311 16.96 -26.00 -7.92
CA GLU A 311 16.95 -26.38 -6.51
C GLU A 311 17.38 -25.22 -5.60
N LEU A 312 18.35 -24.42 -6.04
CA LEU A 312 18.83 -23.24 -5.33
C LEU A 312 17.80 -22.12 -5.37
N LEU A 313 17.16 -21.93 -6.52
CA LEU A 313 16.08 -20.97 -6.67
C LEU A 313 14.90 -21.32 -5.76
N HIS A 314 14.48 -22.58 -5.75
CA HIS A 314 13.47 -23.11 -4.84
C HIS A 314 13.81 -22.81 -3.38
N LYS A 315 15.06 -23.06 -3.00
CA LYS A 315 15.55 -22.79 -1.65
C LYS A 315 15.48 -21.29 -1.34
N LEU A 316 15.96 -20.42 -2.21
CA LEU A 316 15.94 -18.97 -2.00
C LEU A 316 14.51 -18.42 -1.87
N PHE A 317 13.58 -18.88 -2.72
CA PHE A 317 12.15 -18.56 -2.61
C PHE A 317 11.51 -19.06 -1.31
N SER A 318 12.10 -20.01 -0.59
CA SER A 318 11.60 -20.46 0.72
C SER A 318 12.10 -19.59 1.89
N THR A 319 13.10 -18.74 1.66
CA THR A 319 13.80 -18.01 2.74
C THR A 319 13.23 -16.62 2.96
N GLN A 320 13.55 -15.99 4.08
CA GLN A 320 13.29 -14.56 4.28
C GLN A 320 14.29 -13.67 3.53
N LEU A 321 15.34 -14.22 2.91
CA LEU A 321 16.48 -13.47 2.35
C LEU A 321 16.28 -13.02 0.89
N LEU A 322 15.20 -13.46 0.24
CA LEU A 322 14.87 -13.08 -1.14
C LEU A 322 14.60 -11.57 -1.25
N ARG A 323 15.41 -10.87 -2.04
CA ARG A 323 15.22 -9.44 -2.33
C ARG A 323 14.15 -9.22 -3.41
N ASP A 324 13.41 -8.11 -3.30
CA ASP A 324 12.32 -7.78 -4.20
C ASP A 324 12.81 -7.58 -5.65
N ALA A 325 13.90 -6.83 -5.84
CA ALA A 325 14.48 -6.57 -7.16
C ALA A 325 14.86 -7.87 -7.90
N PHE A 326 15.53 -8.79 -7.21
CA PHE A 326 15.89 -10.09 -7.77
C PHE A 326 14.68 -10.96 -8.08
N ARG A 327 13.70 -11.02 -7.18
CA ARG A 327 12.45 -11.76 -7.36
C ARG A 327 11.76 -11.34 -8.64
N ASP A 328 11.61 -10.04 -8.86
CA ASP A 328 10.88 -9.53 -10.01
C ASP A 328 11.66 -9.81 -11.31
N GLN A 329 12.98 -9.59 -11.31
CA GLN A 329 13.87 -9.90 -12.44
C GLN A 329 13.85 -11.39 -12.84
N ILE A 330 13.98 -12.30 -11.87
CA ILE A 330 14.04 -13.74 -12.16
C ILE A 330 12.70 -14.28 -12.67
N ILE A 331 11.58 -13.74 -12.18
CA ILE A 331 10.24 -14.13 -12.65
C ILE A 331 10.04 -13.73 -14.10
N GLU A 332 10.43 -12.52 -14.50
CA GLU A 332 10.32 -12.09 -15.90
C GLU A 332 11.16 -12.97 -16.83
N GLN A 333 12.40 -13.29 -16.43
CA GLN A 333 13.29 -14.16 -17.19
C GLN A 333 12.71 -15.57 -17.36
N LEU A 334 12.15 -16.15 -16.29
CA LEU A 334 11.54 -17.48 -16.33
C LEU A 334 10.24 -17.52 -17.15
N ILE A 335 9.42 -16.46 -17.11
CA ILE A 335 8.24 -16.33 -17.99
C ILE A 335 8.66 -16.25 -19.47
N GLU A 336 9.76 -15.57 -19.78
CA GLU A 336 10.29 -15.48 -21.14
C GLU A 336 10.88 -16.81 -21.63
N GLU A 337 11.60 -17.54 -20.77
CA GLU A 337 12.20 -18.85 -21.09
C GLU A 337 11.13 -19.91 -21.35
N THR A 338 10.10 -20.00 -20.50
CA THR A 338 8.98 -20.96 -20.64
C THR A 338 8.19 -20.77 -21.94
N ARG A 339 8.04 -19.53 -22.41
CA ARG A 339 7.40 -19.23 -23.71
C ARG A 339 8.26 -19.68 -24.90
N LYS A 340 9.58 -19.59 -24.79
CA LYS A 340 10.52 -19.98 -25.86
C LYS A 340 10.70 -21.49 -25.95
N SER A 341 10.70 -22.20 -24.82
CA SER A 341 10.93 -23.66 -24.78
C SER A 341 9.68 -24.47 -25.09
N GLY A 342 8.47 -23.94 -24.83
CA GLY A 342 7.20 -24.64 -25.09
C GLY A 342 6.97 -25.90 -24.24
N THR A 343 7.95 -26.33 -23.44
CA THR A 343 7.87 -27.44 -22.50
C THR A 343 7.74 -26.92 -21.07
N VAL A 344 6.50 -26.74 -20.64
CA VAL A 344 6.09 -26.49 -19.25
C VAL A 344 6.46 -27.65 -18.31
N ALA A 345 6.81 -28.81 -18.87
CA ALA A 345 6.95 -30.08 -18.16
C ALA A 345 8.27 -30.27 -17.39
N ASP A 346 9.30 -29.44 -17.64
CA ASP A 346 10.64 -29.63 -17.05
C ASP A 346 10.88 -28.81 -15.78
N PHE A 347 9.93 -27.95 -15.36
CA PHE A 347 10.02 -27.25 -14.08
C PHE A 347 9.51 -28.14 -12.93
N PRO A 348 10.33 -28.43 -11.91
CA PRO A 348 9.92 -29.25 -10.78
C PRO A 348 8.79 -28.58 -10.01
N LYS A 349 7.71 -29.35 -9.84
CA LYS A 349 6.59 -28.99 -8.98
C LYS A 349 7.07 -28.95 -7.53
N LEU A 350 6.62 -27.95 -6.79
CA LEU A 350 6.90 -27.86 -5.36
C LEU A 350 6.42 -29.14 -4.67
N PRO A 351 7.24 -29.77 -3.80
CA PRO A 351 6.82 -30.96 -3.07
C PRO A 351 5.58 -30.67 -2.22
N PRO A 352 4.65 -31.63 -2.08
CA PRO A 352 3.48 -31.46 -1.24
C PRO A 352 3.91 -31.21 0.21
N GLY A 353 3.55 -30.05 0.77
CA GLY A 353 3.95 -29.62 2.11
C GLY A 353 4.74 -28.31 2.17
N PHE A 354 5.06 -27.69 1.03
CA PHE A 354 5.60 -26.31 1.01
C PHE A 354 4.58 -25.35 1.64
N PRO A 355 4.98 -24.42 2.53
CA PRO A 355 4.05 -23.43 3.04
C PRO A 355 3.50 -22.62 1.87
N TYR A 356 2.18 -22.64 1.70
CA TYR A 356 1.49 -21.74 0.80
C TYR A 356 1.94 -20.30 1.14
N GLY A 357 2.16 -19.43 0.15
CA GLY A 357 2.92 -18.17 0.30
C GLY A 357 2.94 -17.35 -0.98
N PRO A 358 3.21 -16.02 -0.96
CA PRO A 358 3.43 -15.24 -2.19
C PRO A 358 4.49 -15.88 -3.08
N LYS A 359 5.55 -16.40 -2.45
CA LYS A 359 6.66 -17.11 -3.09
C LYS A 359 6.23 -18.43 -3.74
N PHE A 360 5.26 -19.13 -3.17
CA PHE A 360 4.63 -20.32 -3.78
C PHE A 360 3.83 -19.95 -5.04
N VAL A 361 3.10 -18.84 -5.02
CA VAL A 361 2.34 -18.34 -6.19
C VAL A 361 3.29 -17.96 -7.32
N LEU A 362 4.33 -17.21 -6.97
CA LEU A 362 5.32 -16.73 -7.93
C LEU A 362 6.09 -17.89 -8.59
N TRP A 363 6.35 -18.98 -7.88
CA TRP A 363 6.90 -20.20 -8.44
C TRP A 363 5.93 -20.92 -9.41
N ASN A 364 4.65 -21.01 -9.04
CA ASN A 364 3.65 -21.70 -9.88
C ASN A 364 3.26 -20.92 -11.15
N LEU A 365 3.61 -19.63 -11.25
CA LEU A 365 3.53 -18.88 -12.52
C LEU A 365 4.32 -19.53 -13.66
N ILE A 366 5.40 -20.23 -13.32
CA ILE A 366 6.38 -20.77 -14.25
C ILE A 366 5.89 -22.11 -14.85
N SER A 367 4.91 -22.75 -14.19
CA SER A 367 4.33 -24.02 -14.66
C SER A 367 2.88 -23.85 -15.10
N VAL A 368 1.93 -23.77 -14.17
CA VAL A 368 0.50 -23.49 -14.40
C VAL A 368 -0.05 -22.86 -13.12
N LEU A 369 -0.70 -21.70 -13.23
CA LEU A 369 -1.38 -21.10 -12.08
C LEU A 369 -2.53 -22.01 -11.60
N PRO A 370 -2.60 -22.38 -10.30
CA PRO A 370 -3.70 -23.17 -9.78
C PRO A 370 -5.03 -22.42 -9.92
N SER A 371 -6.13 -23.15 -10.12
CA SER A 371 -7.46 -22.50 -10.12
C SER A 371 -7.69 -21.75 -8.80
N PRO A 372 -8.35 -20.57 -8.81
CA PRO A 372 -8.75 -19.86 -7.61
C PRO A 372 -9.63 -20.69 -6.67
N GLU A 373 -10.31 -21.73 -7.17
CA GLU A 373 -11.06 -22.69 -6.36
C GLU A 373 -10.15 -23.56 -5.46
N ALA A 374 -8.93 -23.83 -5.92
CA ALA A 374 -7.97 -24.71 -5.24
C ALA A 374 -6.90 -23.92 -4.47
N PHE A 375 -6.83 -22.59 -4.64
CA PHE A 375 -5.77 -21.76 -4.09
C PHE A 375 -6.25 -20.36 -3.71
N SER A 376 -5.99 -19.94 -2.45
CA SER A 376 -6.38 -18.62 -1.93
C SER A 376 -5.37 -17.52 -2.30
N TYR A 377 -5.47 -16.98 -3.52
CA TYR A 377 -4.68 -15.81 -3.91
C TYR A 377 -4.85 -14.57 -3.02
N PRO A 378 -6.06 -14.21 -2.53
CA PRO A 378 -6.21 -13.00 -1.70
C PRO A 378 -5.31 -13.02 -0.46
N THR A 379 -5.12 -14.20 0.13
CA THR A 379 -4.26 -14.41 1.30
C THR A 379 -2.79 -14.36 0.93
N TRP A 380 -2.43 -15.01 -0.18
CA TRP A 380 -1.03 -15.32 -0.48
C TRP A 380 -0.37 -14.35 -1.44
N LEU A 381 -1.10 -13.67 -2.32
CA LEU A 381 -0.56 -12.66 -3.22
C LEU A 381 -1.48 -11.43 -3.21
N PRO A 382 -1.57 -10.70 -2.08
CA PRO A 382 -2.37 -9.49 -2.02
C PRO A 382 -1.78 -8.44 -2.97
N LYS A 383 -2.62 -7.82 -3.81
CA LYS A 383 -2.28 -6.71 -4.71
C LYS A 383 -1.14 -7.01 -5.71
N PRO A 384 -1.31 -7.98 -6.62
CA PRO A 384 -0.27 -8.41 -7.58
C PRO A 384 0.27 -7.29 -8.48
N TRP A 385 -0.52 -6.26 -8.76
CA TRP A 385 -0.12 -5.10 -9.56
C TRP A 385 0.99 -4.26 -8.94
N GLN A 386 1.23 -4.36 -7.62
CA GLN A 386 2.32 -3.63 -6.96
C GLN A 386 3.70 -4.18 -7.33
N HIS A 387 3.78 -5.41 -7.82
CA HIS A 387 5.04 -6.03 -8.24
C HIS A 387 5.56 -5.52 -9.59
N GLN A 388 4.81 -4.64 -10.29
CA GLN A 388 5.17 -4.14 -11.62
C GLN A 388 5.48 -5.25 -12.63
N LEU A 389 4.75 -6.37 -12.55
CA LEU A 389 4.87 -7.51 -13.46
C LEU A 389 3.64 -7.57 -14.39
N PRO A 390 3.64 -6.93 -15.58
CA PRO A 390 2.45 -6.86 -16.45
C PRO A 390 1.92 -8.24 -16.84
N ARG A 391 2.84 -9.18 -17.11
CA ARG A 391 2.51 -10.55 -17.54
C ARG A 391 1.81 -11.35 -16.44
N LEU A 392 2.18 -11.13 -15.17
CA LEU A 392 1.52 -11.73 -14.02
C LEU A 392 0.08 -11.25 -13.91
N ASN A 393 -0.13 -9.94 -14.03
CA ASN A 393 -1.45 -9.33 -13.93
C ASN A 393 -2.37 -9.84 -15.05
N GLU A 394 -1.86 -9.96 -16.28
CA GLU A 394 -2.60 -10.50 -17.42
C GLU A 394 -3.00 -11.97 -17.18
N ALA A 395 -2.07 -12.80 -16.70
CA ALA A 395 -2.34 -14.21 -16.42
C ALA A 395 -3.36 -14.42 -15.29
N LEU A 396 -3.24 -13.66 -14.19
CA LEU A 396 -4.19 -13.70 -13.09
C LEU A 396 -5.57 -13.20 -13.50
N THR A 397 -5.64 -12.12 -14.28
CA THR A 397 -6.90 -11.57 -14.78
C THR A 397 -7.64 -12.60 -15.61
N ARG A 398 -6.95 -13.27 -16.54
CA ARG A 398 -7.54 -14.38 -17.33
C ARG A 398 -8.01 -15.53 -16.46
N LEU A 399 -7.19 -15.98 -15.52
CA LEU A 399 -7.52 -17.09 -14.62
C LEU A 399 -8.80 -16.82 -13.81
N TYR A 400 -8.91 -15.60 -13.26
CA TYR A 400 -10.05 -15.18 -12.47
C TYR A 400 -11.30 -14.99 -13.32
N ARG A 401 -11.16 -14.43 -14.51
CA ARG A 401 -12.23 -14.31 -15.50
C ARG A 401 -12.80 -15.68 -15.86
N ASP A 402 -11.94 -16.64 -16.20
CA ASP A 402 -12.35 -17.99 -16.60
C ASP A 402 -13.00 -18.79 -15.45
N SER A 403 -12.66 -18.46 -14.20
CA SER A 403 -13.22 -19.09 -12.99
C SER A 403 -14.37 -18.29 -12.36
N PHE A 404 -14.69 -17.09 -12.86
CA PHE A 404 -15.54 -16.12 -12.17
C PHE A 404 -16.94 -16.65 -11.89
N GLN A 405 -17.57 -17.28 -12.88
CA GLN A 405 -18.92 -17.84 -12.73
C GLN A 405 -18.99 -18.84 -11.56
N LYS A 406 -17.99 -19.72 -11.43
CA LYS A 406 -17.94 -20.70 -10.34
C LYS A 406 -17.66 -20.05 -8.98
N LEU A 407 -16.82 -19.02 -8.94
CA LEU A 407 -16.57 -18.24 -7.72
C LEU A 407 -17.85 -17.54 -7.25
N VAL A 408 -18.64 -17.01 -8.20
CA VAL A 408 -19.98 -16.50 -7.95
C VAL A 408 -20.87 -17.61 -7.40
N GLU A 409 -21.03 -18.74 -8.08
CA GLU A 409 -21.87 -19.85 -7.63
C GLU A 409 -21.50 -20.35 -6.21
N ASN A 410 -20.21 -20.44 -5.91
CA ASN A 410 -19.68 -20.85 -4.60
C ASN A 410 -19.73 -19.75 -3.53
N SER A 411 -20.07 -18.51 -3.89
CA SER A 411 -20.10 -17.35 -2.99
C SER A 411 -18.75 -17.09 -2.29
N SER A 412 -17.65 -17.26 -3.02
CA SER A 412 -16.29 -17.05 -2.53
C SER A 412 -15.95 -15.56 -2.40
N HIS A 413 -16.44 -14.92 -1.34
CA HIS A 413 -16.41 -13.46 -1.16
C HIS A 413 -15.02 -12.84 -1.37
N ASP A 414 -13.99 -13.30 -0.66
CA ASP A 414 -12.62 -12.76 -0.75
C ASP A 414 -12.04 -12.86 -2.17
N HIS A 415 -12.38 -13.93 -2.89
CA HIS A 415 -11.94 -14.13 -4.27
C HIS A 415 -12.67 -13.23 -5.26
N LEU A 416 -13.94 -12.92 -5.01
CA LEU A 416 -14.73 -12.01 -5.83
C LEU A 416 -14.24 -10.56 -5.65
N GLU A 417 -13.92 -10.14 -4.42
CA GLU A 417 -13.30 -8.83 -4.18
C GLU A 417 -11.94 -8.72 -4.87
N TYR A 418 -11.10 -9.74 -4.73
CA TYR A 418 -9.81 -9.80 -5.42
C TYR A 418 -9.94 -9.77 -6.94
N ALA A 419 -10.93 -10.46 -7.50
CA ALA A 419 -11.22 -10.43 -8.94
C ALA A 419 -11.66 -9.04 -9.39
N LEU A 420 -12.55 -8.38 -8.64
CA LEU A 420 -12.99 -7.01 -8.93
C LEU A 420 -11.81 -6.04 -8.91
N GLU A 421 -10.91 -6.13 -7.92
CA GLU A 421 -9.71 -5.28 -7.88
C GLU A 421 -8.78 -5.48 -9.09
N LEU A 422 -8.67 -6.71 -9.62
CA LEU A 422 -7.96 -6.99 -10.87
C LEU A 422 -8.69 -6.39 -12.07
N PHE A 423 -10.00 -6.62 -12.18
CA PHE A 423 -10.84 -6.16 -13.29
C PHE A 423 -10.94 -4.64 -13.38
N ILE A 424 -10.91 -3.94 -12.24
CA ILE A 424 -10.83 -2.48 -12.18
C ILE A 424 -9.53 -1.97 -12.82
N ARG A 425 -8.42 -2.70 -12.71
CA ARG A 425 -7.10 -2.24 -13.19
C ARG A 425 -6.77 -2.74 -14.59
N PHE A 426 -7.21 -3.95 -14.91
CA PHE A 426 -6.92 -4.63 -16.16
C PHE A 426 -8.24 -5.11 -16.80
N PRO A 427 -9.11 -4.18 -17.21
CA PRO A 427 -10.37 -4.56 -17.85
C PRO A 427 -10.10 -5.20 -19.21
N ASP A 428 -10.93 -6.16 -19.59
CA ASP A 428 -11.06 -6.63 -20.96
C ASP A 428 -12.54 -6.69 -21.36
N SER A 429 -12.82 -6.91 -22.65
CA SER A 429 -14.20 -6.94 -23.14
C SER A 429 -15.04 -8.05 -22.52
N GLU A 430 -14.43 -9.19 -22.16
CA GLU A 430 -15.12 -10.33 -21.57
C GLU A 430 -15.45 -10.08 -20.09
N VAL A 431 -14.56 -9.40 -19.37
CA VAL A 431 -14.79 -8.90 -18.01
C VAL A 431 -15.99 -7.96 -17.98
N MET A 432 -16.11 -7.05 -18.95
CA MET A 432 -17.30 -6.18 -19.05
C MET A 432 -18.60 -6.98 -19.19
N GLU A 433 -18.61 -8.04 -20.02
CA GLU A 433 -19.78 -8.92 -20.14
C GLU A 433 -20.10 -9.64 -18.82
N LEU A 434 -19.08 -10.15 -18.12
CA LEU A 434 -19.26 -10.79 -16.80
C LEU A 434 -19.84 -9.82 -15.76
N MET A 435 -19.36 -8.58 -15.74
CA MET A 435 -19.85 -7.53 -14.85
C MET A 435 -21.31 -7.18 -15.14
N LEU A 436 -21.70 -7.15 -16.41
CA LEU A 436 -23.09 -6.93 -16.83
C LEU A 436 -23.99 -8.13 -16.51
N GLU A 437 -23.50 -9.36 -16.72
CA GLU A 437 -24.21 -10.61 -16.41
C GLU A 437 -24.51 -10.73 -14.91
N HIS A 438 -23.49 -10.51 -14.08
CA HIS A 438 -23.58 -10.66 -12.63
C HIS A 438 -23.95 -9.37 -11.88
N PHE A 439 -24.34 -8.30 -12.59
CA PHE A 439 -24.67 -6.97 -12.03
C PHE A 439 -25.49 -7.03 -10.73
N ASN A 440 -26.62 -7.74 -10.74
CA ASN A 440 -27.54 -7.78 -9.60
C ASN A 440 -26.89 -8.34 -8.34
N ARG A 441 -25.92 -9.23 -8.48
CA ARG A 441 -25.22 -9.78 -7.33
C ARG A 441 -24.13 -8.84 -6.86
N LEU A 442 -23.29 -8.37 -7.79
CA LEU A 442 -22.14 -7.53 -7.48
C LEU A 442 -22.55 -6.19 -6.86
N ILE A 443 -23.58 -5.53 -7.39
CA ILE A 443 -24.08 -4.27 -6.83
C ILE A 443 -24.62 -4.45 -5.40
N ASN A 444 -25.10 -5.64 -5.04
CA ASN A 444 -25.73 -5.87 -3.74
C ASN A 444 -24.76 -6.44 -2.69
N GLU A 445 -23.79 -7.27 -3.09
CA GLU A 445 -22.86 -7.98 -2.19
C GLU A 445 -21.46 -7.36 -2.17
N HIS A 446 -21.01 -6.74 -3.27
CA HIS A 446 -19.66 -6.19 -3.44
C HIS A 446 -19.70 -4.73 -3.90
N TYR A 447 -20.57 -3.94 -3.28
CA TYR A 447 -20.94 -2.62 -3.79
C TYR A 447 -19.76 -1.68 -4.03
N LEU A 448 -18.84 -1.53 -3.07
CA LEU A 448 -17.77 -0.53 -3.18
C LEU A 448 -16.88 -0.80 -4.40
N LEU A 449 -16.31 -2.01 -4.50
CA LEU A 449 -15.46 -2.39 -5.61
C LEU A 449 -16.21 -2.43 -6.95
N PHE A 450 -17.47 -2.86 -6.96
CA PHE A 450 -18.25 -2.86 -8.19
C PHE A 450 -18.65 -1.44 -8.63
N PHE A 451 -18.89 -0.55 -7.67
CA PHE A 451 -19.15 0.86 -7.94
C PHE A 451 -17.90 1.52 -8.53
N ASP A 452 -16.73 1.30 -7.91
CA ASP A 452 -15.43 1.75 -8.42
C ASP A 452 -15.16 1.22 -9.83
N PHE A 453 -15.54 -0.03 -10.11
CA PHE A 453 -15.46 -0.60 -11.45
C PHE A 453 -16.29 0.17 -12.47
N ILE A 454 -17.57 0.45 -12.17
CA ILE A 454 -18.45 1.18 -13.10
C ILE A 454 -17.97 2.63 -13.27
N GLU A 455 -17.50 3.26 -12.18
CA GLU A 455 -16.96 4.62 -12.23
C GLU A 455 -15.69 4.70 -13.08
N LYS A 456 -14.81 3.70 -13.03
CA LYS A 456 -13.58 3.67 -13.84
C LYS A 456 -13.79 3.17 -15.26
N HIS A 457 -14.79 2.32 -15.49
CA HIS A 457 -15.10 1.73 -16.79
C HIS A 457 -16.55 2.05 -17.19
N PRO A 458 -16.83 3.32 -17.53
CA PRO A 458 -18.19 3.76 -17.84
C PRO A 458 -18.71 3.09 -19.12
N ASP A 459 -19.81 2.33 -19.00
CA ASP A 459 -20.50 1.70 -20.11
C ASP A 459 -21.99 2.05 -20.06
N ARG A 460 -22.52 2.50 -21.20
CA ARG A 460 -23.94 2.87 -21.37
C ARG A 460 -24.91 1.78 -20.90
N ARG A 461 -24.55 0.50 -21.03
CA ARG A 461 -25.39 -0.64 -20.66
C ARG A 461 -25.63 -0.75 -19.14
N PHE A 462 -24.81 -0.08 -18.31
CA PHE A 462 -25.08 0.02 -16.87
C PHE A 462 -26.21 0.99 -16.55
N ILE A 463 -26.46 2.02 -17.38
CA ILE A 463 -27.44 3.08 -17.10
C ILE A 463 -28.82 2.50 -16.81
N ASP A 464 -29.36 1.66 -17.69
CA ASP A 464 -30.68 1.05 -17.52
C ASP A 464 -30.76 0.14 -16.27
N LYS A 465 -29.67 -0.56 -15.97
CA LYS A 465 -29.59 -1.45 -14.80
C LYS A 465 -29.53 -0.64 -13.51
N LEU A 466 -28.77 0.45 -13.49
CA LEU A 466 -28.64 1.36 -12.36
C LEU A 466 -29.93 2.14 -12.12
N PHE A 467 -30.64 2.62 -13.15
CA PHE A 467 -31.95 3.24 -12.99
C PHE A 467 -32.98 2.28 -12.39
N LYS A 468 -32.99 1.01 -12.83
CA LYS A 468 -33.86 -0.02 -12.24
C LYS A 468 -33.52 -0.29 -10.77
N HIS A 469 -32.23 -0.24 -10.44
CA HIS A 469 -31.75 -0.48 -9.08
C HIS A 469 -31.98 0.73 -8.16
N TYR A 470 -31.84 1.96 -8.67
CA TYR A 470 -31.89 3.21 -7.92
C TYR A 470 -33.15 3.33 -7.07
N ARG A 471 -32.97 3.84 -5.85
CA ARG A 471 -34.03 4.20 -4.93
C ARG A 471 -33.64 5.53 -4.25
N GLU A 472 -34.63 6.25 -3.75
CA GLU A 472 -34.42 7.52 -3.05
C GLU A 472 -33.41 7.36 -1.88
N GLY A 473 -32.48 8.30 -1.73
CA GLY A 473 -31.43 8.27 -0.72
C GLY A 473 -30.13 7.53 -1.11
N GLU A 474 -30.05 6.94 -2.31
CA GLU A 474 -28.79 6.42 -2.87
C GLU A 474 -27.93 7.56 -3.48
N THR A 475 -27.35 8.42 -2.65
CA THR A 475 -26.61 9.62 -3.07
C THR A 475 -25.43 9.32 -4.01
N ALA A 476 -24.59 8.34 -3.67
CA ALA A 476 -23.47 7.93 -4.50
C ALA A 476 -23.94 7.33 -5.84
N LEU A 477 -24.99 6.49 -5.83
CA LEU A 477 -25.56 5.92 -7.05
C LEU A 477 -26.16 6.99 -7.96
N ALA A 478 -26.80 8.02 -7.39
CA ALA A 478 -27.29 9.18 -8.10
C ALA A 478 -26.15 9.94 -8.80
N GLN A 479 -25.06 10.20 -8.09
CA GLN A 479 -23.87 10.86 -8.67
C GLN A 479 -23.26 10.04 -9.81
N LEU A 480 -23.14 8.72 -9.64
CA LEU A 480 -22.66 7.82 -10.70
C LEU A 480 -23.60 7.78 -11.90
N LEU A 481 -24.92 7.74 -11.68
CA LEU A 481 -25.91 7.83 -12.75
C LEU A 481 -25.78 9.15 -13.52
N SER A 482 -25.67 10.28 -12.82
CA SER A 482 -25.45 11.59 -13.43
C SER A 482 -24.16 11.62 -14.25
N LEU A 483 -23.08 11.04 -13.71
CA LEU A 483 -21.80 10.90 -14.39
C LEU A 483 -21.95 10.09 -15.69
N LEU A 484 -22.51 8.88 -15.63
CA LEU A 484 -22.70 8.01 -16.80
C LEU A 484 -23.63 8.60 -17.85
N CYS A 485 -24.73 9.23 -17.42
CA CYS A 485 -25.65 9.91 -18.32
C CYS A 485 -24.96 11.07 -19.06
N THR A 486 -24.15 11.84 -18.35
CA THR A 486 -23.36 12.94 -18.93
C THR A 486 -22.32 12.41 -19.92
N ILE A 487 -21.61 11.34 -19.58
CA ILE A 487 -20.57 10.75 -20.46
C ILE A 487 -21.17 10.21 -21.77
N HIS A 488 -22.37 9.63 -21.71
CA HIS A 488 -22.98 8.95 -22.85
C HIS A 488 -24.11 9.74 -23.53
N ASP A 489 -24.24 11.03 -23.23
CA ASP A 489 -25.32 11.91 -23.70
C ASP A 489 -26.72 11.28 -23.52
N HIS A 490 -26.91 10.57 -22.41
CA HIS A 490 -28.18 9.92 -22.09
C HIS A 490 -29.09 10.89 -21.34
N PRO A 491 -30.37 11.01 -21.71
CA PRO A 491 -31.30 11.86 -20.97
C PRO A 491 -31.41 11.38 -19.53
N ILE A 492 -31.39 12.32 -18.60
CA ILE A 492 -31.60 12.07 -17.18
C ILE A 492 -33.11 12.05 -16.95
N GLU A 493 -33.70 10.86 -16.83
CA GLU A 493 -35.17 10.71 -16.69
C GLU A 493 -35.72 11.24 -15.35
N GLN A 494 -34.84 11.51 -14.37
CA GLN A 494 -35.19 11.94 -13.00
C GLN A 494 -34.34 13.14 -12.55
N GLU A 495 -34.28 14.21 -13.35
CA GLU A 495 -33.47 15.42 -13.06
C GLU A 495 -33.74 15.98 -11.65
N ASP A 496 -35.00 16.09 -11.22
CA ASP A 496 -35.34 16.66 -9.91
C ASP A 496 -34.77 15.84 -8.73
N ALA A 497 -34.83 14.50 -8.79
CA ALA A 497 -34.34 13.61 -7.72
C ALA A 497 -32.80 13.50 -7.67
N LEU A 498 -32.13 13.73 -8.80
CA LEU A 498 -30.67 13.71 -8.93
C LEU A 498 -30.04 15.08 -8.61
N THR A 499 -30.79 16.17 -8.76
CA THR A 499 -30.35 17.53 -8.40
C THR A 499 -30.59 17.81 -6.91
N GLU A 500 -31.66 17.25 -6.31
CA GLU A 500 -31.94 17.35 -4.86
C GLU A 500 -30.88 16.67 -3.97
N THR A 501 -30.06 15.77 -4.52
CA THR A 501 -28.97 15.11 -3.78
C THR A 501 -27.86 16.05 -3.29
N GLU A 502 -27.71 17.25 -3.87
CA GLU A 502 -26.86 18.30 -3.29
C GLU A 502 -27.50 18.95 -2.04
N MET A 503 -28.83 18.87 -1.90
CA MET A 503 -29.60 19.50 -0.81
C MET A 503 -29.90 18.56 0.37
N ILE A 504 -29.78 17.24 0.23
CA ILE A 504 -29.87 16.27 1.34
C ILE A 504 -28.52 16.13 2.08
N SER A 505 -27.73 17.21 2.17
CA SER A 505 -26.52 17.31 2.99
C SER A 505 -26.83 17.59 4.46
N GLY A 506 -27.88 17.00 5.00
CA GLY A 506 -27.96 16.89 6.46
C GLY A 506 -26.89 15.91 6.93
N ASN A 507 -26.17 16.20 8.01
CA ASN A 507 -25.15 15.33 8.62
C ASN A 507 -25.78 14.06 9.25
N HIS A 508 -26.51 13.29 8.46
CA HIS A 508 -27.16 12.05 8.84
C HIS A 508 -26.21 10.88 8.56
N PRO A 509 -26.02 9.95 9.51
CA PRO A 509 -25.25 8.75 9.27
C PRO A 509 -25.90 7.92 8.16
N GLN A 510 -25.13 7.57 7.13
CA GLN A 510 -25.59 6.72 6.04
C GLN A 510 -25.10 5.28 6.26
N VAL A 511 -25.99 4.30 6.11
CA VAL A 511 -25.70 2.88 6.33
C VAL A 511 -26.25 2.04 5.20
N ARG A 512 -25.50 1.05 4.72
CA ARG A 512 -26.00 0.10 3.73
C ARG A 512 -26.57 -1.13 4.44
N VAL A 513 -27.83 -1.47 4.18
CA VAL A 513 -28.52 -2.60 4.83
C VAL A 513 -29.00 -3.61 3.80
N PHE A 514 -28.67 -4.89 4.01
CA PHE A 514 -29.05 -6.01 3.14
C PHE A 514 -30.40 -6.64 3.53
N CYS A 515 -31.30 -6.77 2.57
CA CYS A 515 -32.59 -7.42 2.75
C CYS A 515 -32.52 -8.91 2.43
N VAL A 516 -32.68 -9.78 3.42
CA VAL A 516 -32.68 -11.24 3.24
C VAL A 516 -33.82 -11.73 2.35
N GLN A 517 -34.98 -11.04 2.34
CA GLN A 517 -36.16 -11.50 1.61
C GLN A 517 -36.04 -11.31 0.08
N CYS A 518 -35.57 -10.14 -0.38
CA CYS A 518 -35.42 -9.87 -1.81
C CYS A 518 -33.96 -9.85 -2.27
N ARG A 519 -33.00 -10.12 -1.38
CA ARG A 519 -31.55 -10.15 -1.63
C ARG A 519 -31.03 -8.87 -2.28
N THR A 520 -31.55 -7.72 -1.84
CA THR A 520 -31.10 -6.40 -2.29
C THR A 520 -30.57 -5.58 -1.12
N SER A 521 -29.58 -4.74 -1.37
CA SER A 521 -29.01 -3.82 -0.38
C SER A 521 -29.09 -2.38 -0.88
N TYR A 522 -29.37 -1.48 0.05
CA TYR A 522 -29.56 -0.05 -0.19
C TYR A 522 -28.96 0.77 0.96
N HIS A 523 -28.60 2.01 0.70
CA HIS A 523 -28.20 3.01 1.68
C HIS A 523 -29.40 3.68 2.34
N TYR A 524 -29.40 3.75 3.65
CA TYR A 524 -30.42 4.43 4.44
C TYR A 524 -29.77 5.58 5.21
N HIS A 525 -30.44 6.73 5.22
CA HIS A 525 -30.07 7.83 6.09
C HIS A 525 -30.71 7.59 7.46
N LEU A 526 -29.87 7.60 8.49
CA LEU A 526 -30.28 7.45 9.88
C LEU A 526 -30.48 8.82 10.52
N ASP A 527 -31.48 8.94 11.39
CA ASP A 527 -31.63 10.14 12.22
C ASP A 527 -30.55 10.21 13.31
N VAL A 528 -30.21 9.05 13.88
CA VAL A 528 -29.18 8.91 14.90
C VAL A 528 -28.63 7.48 14.85
N LEU A 529 -27.32 7.35 15.05
CA LEU A 529 -26.64 6.09 15.22
C LEU A 529 -26.01 6.04 16.61
N TYR A 530 -26.41 5.07 17.42
CA TYR A 530 -25.80 4.81 18.71
C TYR A 530 -24.76 3.70 18.60
N PHE A 531 -23.64 3.90 19.28
CA PHE A 531 -22.61 2.86 19.43
C PHE A 531 -22.33 2.61 20.90
N ASP A 532 -21.82 1.42 21.20
CA ASP A 532 -21.40 1.05 22.53
C ASP A 532 -20.12 1.78 22.97
N GLU A 533 -20.26 2.69 23.93
CA GLU A 533 -19.14 3.48 24.47
C GLU A 533 -18.02 2.60 25.06
N GLU A 534 -18.36 1.48 25.69
CA GLU A 534 -17.37 0.61 26.37
C GLU A 534 -16.40 -0.04 25.36
N LYS A 535 -16.80 -0.22 24.09
CA LYS A 535 -15.93 -0.81 23.05
C LYS A 535 -14.78 0.10 22.67
N ILE A 536 -15.01 1.42 22.66
CA ILE A 536 -13.93 2.39 22.43
C ILE A 536 -13.00 2.44 23.65
N GLU A 537 -13.56 2.42 24.88
CA GLU A 537 -12.76 2.36 26.11
C GLU A 537 -11.86 1.11 26.17
N GLN A 538 -12.38 -0.05 25.71
CA GLN A 538 -11.67 -1.33 25.68
C GLN A 538 -10.76 -1.50 24.46
N ARG A 539 -10.76 -0.54 23.52
CA ARG A 539 -10.02 -0.60 22.25
C ARG A 539 -10.30 -1.87 21.44
N SER A 540 -11.57 -2.28 21.41
CA SER A 540 -12.05 -3.45 20.69
C SER A 540 -12.96 -3.04 19.53
N PRO A 541 -12.84 -3.66 18.34
CA PRO A 541 -13.65 -3.30 17.18
C PRO A 541 -15.15 -3.54 17.42
N PHE A 542 -15.99 -2.78 16.69
CA PHE A 542 -17.44 -2.93 16.76
C PHE A 542 -17.94 -4.20 16.06
N GLU A 543 -18.85 -4.90 16.72
CA GLU A 543 -19.68 -5.97 16.15
C GLU A 543 -21.09 -5.46 15.83
N ASP A 544 -21.92 -6.28 15.19
CA ASP A 544 -23.30 -5.90 14.83
C ASP A 544 -24.15 -5.57 16.06
N GLU A 545 -23.87 -6.24 17.18
CA GLU A 545 -24.61 -6.04 18.42
C GLU A 545 -24.23 -4.75 19.14
N ASP A 546 -23.13 -4.09 18.74
CA ASP A 546 -22.58 -2.89 19.35
C ASP A 546 -23.09 -1.59 18.71
N LEU A 547 -23.86 -1.69 17.61
CA LEU A 547 -24.50 -0.56 16.93
C LEU A 547 -26.02 -0.65 17.06
N TRP A 548 -26.68 0.50 17.21
CA TRP A 548 -28.13 0.54 17.33
C TRP A 548 -28.71 1.85 16.79
N THR A 549 -29.88 1.76 16.17
CA THR A 549 -30.70 2.91 15.80
C THR A 549 -32.15 2.66 16.22
N PRO A 550 -32.87 3.68 16.73
CA PRO A 550 -34.30 3.55 17.05
C PRO A 550 -35.19 3.54 15.80
N GLN A 551 -34.65 3.92 14.64
CA GLN A 551 -35.38 3.99 13.39
C GLN A 551 -35.72 2.59 12.89
N GLN A 552 -37.00 2.33 12.62
CA GLN A 552 -37.43 1.11 11.94
C GLN A 552 -37.16 1.24 10.44
N LEU A 553 -36.32 0.36 9.92
CA LEU A 553 -35.94 0.35 8.50
C LEU A 553 -36.84 -0.62 7.74
N GLU A 554 -37.38 -0.18 6.61
CA GLU A 554 -38.13 -1.02 5.68
C GLU A 554 -37.36 -1.13 4.36
N CYS A 555 -37.39 -2.32 3.76
CA CYS A 555 -36.72 -2.54 2.49
C CYS A 555 -37.34 -1.68 1.38
N LYS A 556 -36.54 -0.80 0.77
CA LYS A 556 -36.97 0.05 -0.36
C LYS A 556 -37.50 -0.71 -1.59
N ASN A 557 -37.25 -2.02 -1.68
CA ASN A 557 -37.72 -2.85 -2.79
C ASN A 557 -38.97 -3.69 -2.46
N CYS A 558 -39.04 -4.31 -1.28
CA CYS A 558 -40.13 -5.23 -0.93
C CYS A 558 -40.99 -4.79 0.27
N GLY A 559 -40.70 -3.65 0.90
CA GLY A 559 -41.45 -3.08 2.03
C GLY A 559 -41.40 -3.89 3.33
N LYS A 560 -40.52 -4.90 3.44
CA LYS A 560 -40.39 -5.70 4.67
C LYS A 560 -39.49 -4.99 5.67
N GLY A 561 -39.81 -5.07 6.96
CA GLY A 561 -38.92 -4.65 8.04
C GLY A 561 -37.54 -5.32 7.94
N LEU A 562 -36.50 -4.52 8.09
CA LEU A 562 -35.10 -4.91 8.02
C LEU A 562 -34.51 -5.03 9.42
N GLU A 563 -33.69 -6.07 9.61
CA GLU A 563 -32.78 -6.11 10.76
C GLU A 563 -31.62 -5.15 10.49
N PHE A 564 -31.33 -4.28 11.46
CA PHE A 564 -30.18 -3.39 11.38
C PHE A 564 -28.88 -4.21 11.53
N LYS A 565 -28.27 -4.53 10.39
CA LYS A 565 -26.97 -5.19 10.27
C LYS A 565 -26.12 -4.43 9.26
N THR A 566 -24.87 -4.19 9.63
CA THR A 566 -23.91 -3.42 8.84
C THR A 566 -22.75 -4.31 8.42
N ASP A 567 -22.07 -3.95 7.33
CA ASP A 567 -20.88 -4.62 6.87
C ASP A 567 -19.69 -4.45 7.83
N LEU A 568 -18.73 -5.38 7.76
CA LEU A 568 -17.51 -5.35 8.58
C LEU A 568 -16.66 -4.11 8.28
N THR A 569 -16.59 -3.71 7.01
CA THR A 569 -15.79 -2.58 6.55
C THR A 569 -16.31 -1.26 7.13
N TYR A 570 -17.62 -1.03 7.07
CA TYR A 570 -18.26 0.10 7.74
C TYR A 570 -18.00 0.14 9.25
N ARG A 571 -18.18 -0.99 9.96
CA ARG A 571 -17.94 -1.07 11.42
C ARG A 571 -16.50 -0.74 11.79
N SER A 572 -15.54 -1.25 11.02
CA SER A 572 -14.11 -1.03 11.24
C SER A 572 -13.72 0.44 10.99
N SER A 573 -14.26 1.03 9.92
CA SER A 573 -14.09 2.46 9.62
C SER A 573 -14.68 3.33 10.72
N LEU A 574 -15.95 3.09 11.09
CA LEU A 574 -16.64 3.83 12.15
C LEU A 574 -15.93 3.72 13.50
N TYR A 575 -15.44 2.54 13.86
CA TYR A 575 -14.63 2.35 15.07
C TYR A 575 -13.39 3.25 15.08
N SER A 576 -12.66 3.28 13.97
CA SER A 576 -11.46 4.09 13.82
C SER A 576 -11.76 5.59 13.90
N GLU A 577 -12.86 6.03 13.27
CA GLU A 577 -13.33 7.42 13.37
C GLU A 577 -13.73 7.80 14.80
N MET A 578 -14.47 6.94 15.51
CA MET A 578 -14.90 7.19 16.89
C MET A 578 -13.73 7.19 17.88
N LEU A 579 -12.77 6.28 17.70
CA LEU A 579 -11.54 6.27 18.49
C LEU A 579 -10.72 7.56 18.26
N THR A 580 -10.59 7.98 17.00
CA THR A 580 -9.90 9.22 16.65
C THR A 580 -10.59 10.45 17.26
N LYS A 581 -11.92 10.49 17.23
CA LYS A 581 -12.73 11.54 17.88
C LYS A 581 -12.49 11.65 19.39
N GLN A 582 -12.21 10.54 20.08
CA GLN A 582 -11.88 10.57 21.52
C GLN A 582 -10.44 11.00 21.79
N LEU A 583 -9.50 10.64 20.92
CA LEU A 583 -8.08 10.90 21.11
C LEU A 583 -7.63 12.29 20.63
N LEU A 584 -8.27 12.82 19.59
CA LEU A 584 -7.86 14.04 18.90
C LEU A 584 -8.97 15.09 18.89
N ARG A 585 -8.57 16.36 18.80
CA ARG A 585 -9.50 17.47 18.56
C ARG A 585 -9.84 17.51 17.08
N LEU A 586 -11.04 17.04 16.73
CA LEU A 586 -11.57 17.11 15.37
C LEU A 586 -11.80 18.55 14.91
N SER A 587 -11.73 18.77 13.59
CA SER A 587 -12.15 20.02 12.94
C SER A 587 -13.66 20.29 13.13
N GLU A 588 -14.10 21.53 12.93
CA GLU A 588 -15.53 21.89 13.10
C GLU A 588 -16.44 21.12 12.13
N ASP A 589 -15.96 20.84 10.91
CA ASP A 589 -16.74 20.11 9.90
C ASP A 589 -16.86 18.61 10.24
N GLU A 590 -15.80 17.99 10.74
CA GLU A 590 -15.84 16.61 11.21
C GLU A 590 -16.72 16.46 12.46
N GLN A 591 -16.72 17.44 13.36
CA GLN A 591 -17.61 17.45 14.52
C GLN A 591 -19.07 17.51 14.10
N LYS A 592 -19.40 18.37 13.12
CA LYS A 592 -20.75 18.48 12.54
C LYS A 592 -21.17 17.18 11.85
N ARG A 593 -20.30 16.54 11.07
CA ARG A 593 -20.57 15.24 10.42
C ARG A 593 -20.92 14.15 11.43
N LEU A 594 -20.20 14.12 12.56
CA LEU A 594 -20.33 13.08 13.58
C LEU A 594 -21.27 13.46 14.74
N GLU A 595 -22.03 14.53 14.63
CA GLU A 595 -22.94 15.02 15.68
C GLU A 595 -24.06 14.03 16.00
N ARG A 596 -24.50 13.31 14.97
CA ARG A 596 -25.60 12.33 15.03
C ARG A 596 -25.13 10.89 15.29
N VAL A 597 -23.83 10.69 15.45
CA VAL A 597 -23.24 9.43 15.93
C VAL A 597 -22.91 9.58 17.42
N LYS A 598 -23.65 8.89 18.28
CA LYS A 598 -23.65 9.13 19.73
C LYS A 598 -23.23 7.90 20.54
N PRO A 599 -22.40 8.07 21.58
CA PRO A 599 -22.13 7.00 22.52
C PRO A 599 -23.38 6.68 23.34
N LEU A 600 -23.63 5.40 23.60
CA LEU A 600 -24.69 4.93 24.49
C LEU A 600 -24.18 3.75 25.31
N LYS A 601 -24.43 3.77 26.62
CA LYS A 601 -24.19 2.61 27.48
C LYS A 601 -25.31 1.59 27.30
N PHE A 602 -25.02 0.52 26.56
CA PHE A 602 -26.05 -0.48 26.23
C PHE A 602 -26.56 -1.20 27.49
N PRO A 603 -27.86 -1.55 27.54
CA PRO A 603 -28.49 -2.13 28.72
C PRO A 603 -27.97 -3.54 29.02
N LYS A 604 -28.05 -3.94 30.29
CA LYS A 604 -27.71 -5.30 30.75
C LYS A 604 -28.96 -6.09 31.10
N PHE A 605 -29.04 -7.33 30.64
CA PHE A 605 -30.08 -8.30 31.01
C PHE A 605 -29.41 -9.56 31.56
N LEU A 606 -29.77 -9.97 32.80
CA LEU A 606 -29.11 -11.08 33.51
C LEU A 606 -27.58 -10.92 33.58
N GLN A 607 -27.10 -9.71 33.86
CA GLN A 607 -25.66 -9.35 33.89
C GLN A 607 -24.91 -9.44 32.55
N MET A 608 -25.56 -9.89 31.47
CA MET A 608 -25.01 -9.84 30.12
C MET A 608 -25.46 -8.56 29.43
N LYS A 609 -24.52 -7.86 28.80
CA LYS A 609 -24.81 -6.68 27.98
C LYS A 609 -25.59 -7.09 26.73
N MET A 610 -26.50 -6.23 26.28
CA MET A 610 -27.36 -6.56 25.16
C MET A 610 -27.71 -5.31 24.35
N ASN A 611 -27.81 -5.48 23.03
CA ASN A 611 -28.28 -4.44 22.13
C ASN A 611 -29.65 -3.87 22.59
N PRO A 612 -29.83 -2.54 22.60
CA PRO A 612 -31.07 -1.91 23.07
C PRO A 612 -32.33 -2.40 22.34
N GLY A 613 -32.26 -2.71 21.04
CA GLY A 613 -33.40 -3.25 20.29
C GLY A 613 -33.87 -4.59 20.86
N ARG A 614 -32.94 -5.54 21.02
CA ARG A 614 -33.23 -6.86 21.64
C ARG A 614 -33.68 -6.73 23.10
N PHE A 615 -33.20 -5.71 23.82
CA PHE A 615 -33.66 -5.42 25.18
C PHE A 615 -35.13 -5.03 25.21
N LEU A 616 -35.55 -4.14 24.31
CA LEU A 616 -36.93 -3.70 24.20
C LEU A 616 -37.86 -4.87 23.84
N GLU A 617 -37.49 -5.71 22.88
CA GLU A 617 -38.26 -6.91 22.50
C GLU A 617 -38.48 -7.87 23.70
N LYS A 618 -37.42 -8.15 24.47
CA LYS A 618 -37.52 -9.00 25.67
C LYS A 618 -38.32 -8.34 26.80
N TRP A 619 -38.28 -7.02 26.90
CA TRP A 619 -39.03 -6.27 27.91
C TRP A 619 -40.53 -6.26 27.61
N GLU A 620 -40.92 -6.07 26.35
CA GLU A 620 -42.31 -6.17 25.88
C GLU A 620 -42.87 -7.58 26.06
N TRP A 621 -42.06 -8.61 25.83
CA TRP A 621 -42.44 -10.01 26.08
C TRP A 621 -42.70 -10.29 27.58
N LYS A 622 -41.88 -9.71 28.48
CA LYS A 622 -42.12 -9.79 29.93
C LYS A 622 -43.39 -9.05 30.34
N TRP A 623 -43.65 -7.87 29.80
CA TRP A 623 -44.87 -7.11 30.12
C TRP A 623 -46.13 -7.77 29.60
N SER A 624 -46.12 -8.32 28.38
CA SER A 624 -47.23 -9.12 27.85
C SER A 624 -47.45 -10.41 28.65
N MET A 625 -46.38 -11.08 29.11
CA MET A 625 -46.49 -12.26 29.97
C MET A 625 -46.95 -11.91 31.40
N VAL A 626 -46.51 -10.79 31.98
CA VAL A 626 -46.99 -10.27 33.28
C VAL A 626 -48.44 -9.79 33.18
N SER A 627 -48.86 -9.24 32.04
CA SER A 627 -50.25 -8.86 31.75
C SER A 627 -51.13 -10.11 31.58
N PHE A 628 -50.64 -11.14 30.89
CA PHE A 628 -51.30 -12.43 30.73
C PHE A 628 -51.40 -13.21 32.06
N LEU A 629 -50.36 -13.13 32.90
CA LEU A 629 -50.35 -13.69 34.26
C LEU A 629 -51.22 -12.87 35.23
N ARG A 630 -51.35 -11.54 35.05
CA ARG A 630 -52.34 -10.71 35.77
C ARG A 630 -53.77 -11.06 35.36
N LEU A 631 -54.05 -11.23 34.06
CA LEU A 631 -55.36 -11.68 33.55
C LEU A 631 -55.75 -13.09 34.05
N LYS A 632 -54.79 -14.01 34.17
CA LYS A 632 -55.03 -15.32 34.82
C LYS A 632 -55.20 -15.21 36.34
N ARG A 633 -54.56 -14.26 37.02
CA ARG A 633 -54.76 -14.04 38.47
C ARG A 633 -56.09 -13.35 38.79
N THR A 634 -56.59 -12.44 37.95
CA THR A 634 -57.93 -11.86 38.12
C THR A 634 -59.06 -12.83 37.76
N ALA A 635 -58.83 -13.82 36.89
CA ALA A 635 -59.80 -14.88 36.62
C ALA A 635 -59.90 -15.95 37.74
N VAL A 636 -58.89 -16.06 38.61
CA VAL A 636 -58.86 -17.05 39.72
C VAL A 636 -59.17 -16.42 41.09
N PHE A 637 -59.09 -15.09 41.21
CA PHE A 637 -59.48 -14.35 42.40
C PHE A 637 -60.32 -13.13 42.01
N GLY A 638 -61.64 -13.33 41.86
CA GLY A 638 -62.55 -12.28 41.43
C GLY A 638 -64.03 -12.64 41.39
N ASN A 639 -64.50 -13.60 42.20
CA ASN A 639 -65.88 -13.55 42.71
C ASN A 639 -65.86 -12.53 43.85
N GLY A 640 -66.13 -11.27 43.52
CA GLY A 640 -66.14 -10.17 44.47
C GLY A 640 -66.26 -8.85 43.73
N GLU A 641 -67.48 -8.33 43.69
CA GLU A 641 -67.79 -6.97 43.27
C GLU A 641 -66.84 -5.95 43.93
N ILE A 642 -66.41 -4.94 43.17
CA ILE A 642 -66.61 -3.50 43.47
C ILE A 642 -65.78 -2.63 42.51
N GLN A 643 -66.54 -1.84 41.74
CA GLN A 643 -66.35 -0.46 41.29
C GLN A 643 -64.95 0.10 40.94
N THR A 644 -64.82 0.35 39.64
CA THR A 644 -64.19 1.48 38.95
C THR A 644 -63.82 2.71 39.80
N SER A 645 -62.55 3.11 39.78
CA SER A 645 -62.08 4.48 39.47
C SER A 645 -60.55 4.57 39.60
N ILE A 646 -59.85 4.77 38.47
CA ILE A 646 -58.43 5.16 38.43
C ILE A 646 -58.26 6.16 37.28
N GLY A 647 -57.62 7.29 37.59
CA GLY A 647 -56.90 8.13 36.65
C GLY A 647 -55.42 7.77 36.61
#